data_AF-A0A521IDG6-F1
#
_entry.id   AF-A0A521IDG6-F1
#
_cell.length_a   1.000
_cell.length_b   1.000
_cell.length_c   1.000
_cell.angle_alpha   90.00
_cell.angle_beta   90.00
_cell.angle_gamma   90.00
#
_symmetry.space_group_name_H-M   'P 1'
#
loop_
_entity.id
_entity.type
_entity.pdbx_description
1 polymer ?
#
loop_
_entity_poly.entity_id
_entity_poly.type
_entity_poly.pdbx_seq_one_letter_code
_entity_poly.pdbx_strand_id
1 'polypeptide(L)'
;MLSFHFLGAPRLDNHNRPLELDTRKAVALAAYLALTETAHERDELATFFYPDADTSRARAALRRTLSTLKSALGENILDIERETIGLDLEKIRVDVLEFRALAQQNDFDALTRAAQLYQGDFLAGFTLRDSPAFDEWQFFETESLRKQFAVVLENLTAQHAARGETKRAIEAARRWLALDALHEPAHRALMQLYARDGQRAAALRQYHECVRQLDTELGVAPLPETTELYRAIEENRLTTDDRPQTTDGRPQVEIVSPSAVRRPPSEFPLVGRTRELENLVSAYQNIRAAGCLLVIEGEAGIGKTRLAEELLQRVAEQGATILTARAYAEQRALAYAPFAQALRAALNEPRSAKRLEKIPPPLRVQAARLVPELAANDFAPAMEDVGAQARFLDAVTQLFLTLTQNGAPGVFLCDDAQWLDEASLELLAFLIRRLKNSPLCILLTWRGEEIAPNHPLRRLYADELRHERAQLISLTRLAPADAQALIQIAAARGAAIDAALAKRLERESEGQPFFLIEFLKLLERDGTLPEQDGLPATVRELLESRLARIGETARQILSAAAALGRSFEFELVDAVSGRSENETLAALEELTAQGLLVESARGGNLQYDFTHEKLRALVYEETSLARRRLLHRRAADAILQRPRVNLDVEAGAIAQHLRAGGDETRAAEFYKRAGDYARSVFANRDAVENYSDALALGFPDAAALHTNIGDAQTLLGEYDAALASYETSAAFGAEDADAKMARVYLRRGEWERAARHLQNALRVTDDAGAQAELYADLALAQHQLHHDADALKQARRALKLAQKTQAERALAQAHNILGILARTRGEWDDARKHLEASRALAEKRNDVGAHAAALNNLALVYHATNAEERALEFAQRALELVTHAGDRHRQAALHNHLADLYHALGREADSMEQLKRAVAIYSEIGGPVGAWQPEIWKLEEW
;
A
#
# COMPACT_ATOMS: atom_id res chain seq x y z
N MET A 1 -10.14 -34.19 29.42
CA MET A 1 -10.18 -33.16 28.36
C MET A 1 -10.55 -33.87 27.09
N LEU A 2 -11.39 -33.23 26.27
CA LEU A 2 -11.80 -33.78 24.98
C LEU A 2 -10.73 -33.47 23.94
N SER A 3 -10.41 -34.47 23.13
CA SER A 3 -9.41 -34.38 22.08
C SER A 3 -10.00 -34.88 20.78
N PHE A 4 -9.98 -34.05 19.76
CA PHE A 4 -10.42 -34.37 18.41
C PHE A 4 -9.18 -34.64 17.56
N HIS A 5 -9.14 -35.83 16.99
CA HIS A 5 -8.07 -36.31 16.13
C HIS A 5 -8.59 -36.44 14.72
N PHE A 6 -8.19 -35.53 13.84
CA PHE A 6 -8.59 -35.51 12.43
C PHE A 6 -7.41 -35.67 11.46
N LEU A 7 -6.15 -35.63 11.91
CA LEU A 7 -4.97 -35.91 11.10
C LEU A 7 -4.73 -37.43 10.97
N GLY A 8 -5.59 -38.06 10.18
CA GLY A 8 -5.69 -39.51 10.01
C GLY A 8 -7.16 -39.96 10.07
N ALA A 9 -7.38 -41.22 10.45
CA ALA A 9 -8.75 -41.70 10.65
C ALA A 9 -9.42 -40.94 11.83
N PRO A 10 -10.61 -40.34 11.64
CA PRO A 10 -11.19 -39.47 12.65
C PRO A 10 -11.49 -40.19 13.95
N ARG A 11 -11.05 -39.62 15.07
CA ARG A 11 -11.31 -40.14 16.41
C ARG A 11 -11.57 -38.99 17.39
N LEU A 12 -12.63 -39.12 18.19
CA LEU A 12 -12.93 -38.19 19.27
C LEU A 12 -12.71 -38.93 20.58
N ASP A 13 -11.83 -38.41 21.44
CA ASP A 13 -11.48 -39.02 22.72
C ASP A 13 -11.94 -38.14 23.88
N ASN A 14 -12.49 -38.76 24.93
CA ASN A 14 -12.71 -38.10 26.21
C ASN A 14 -11.82 -38.74 27.28
N HIS A 15 -10.86 -37.97 27.83
CA HIS A 15 -9.88 -38.49 28.80
C HIS A 15 -9.17 -39.76 28.30
N ASN A 16 -8.75 -39.76 27.02
CA ASN A 16 -8.10 -40.89 26.32
C ASN A 16 -8.97 -42.16 26.18
N ARG A 17 -10.30 -42.04 26.26
CA ARG A 17 -11.24 -43.11 25.87
C ARG A 17 -11.99 -42.69 24.60
N PRO A 18 -12.05 -43.54 23.56
CA PRO A 18 -12.75 -43.21 22.32
C PRO A 18 -14.24 -43.05 22.58
N LEU A 19 -14.82 -41.98 22.02
CA LEU A 19 -16.25 -41.73 21.98
C LEU A 19 -16.84 -42.39 20.73
N GLU A 20 -17.78 -43.31 20.92
CA GLU A 20 -18.54 -43.88 19.81
C GLU A 20 -19.67 -42.92 19.44
N LEU A 21 -19.60 -42.36 18.23
CA LEU A 21 -20.69 -41.57 17.65
C LEU A 21 -21.50 -42.45 16.70
N ASP A 22 -22.81 -42.56 16.97
CA ASP A 22 -23.73 -43.42 16.21
C ASP A 22 -23.95 -42.98 14.75
N THR A 23 -23.43 -41.82 14.33
CA THR A 23 -23.57 -41.34 12.95
C THR A 23 -22.27 -40.74 12.40
N ARG A 24 -21.92 -41.10 11.17
CA ARG A 24 -20.79 -40.47 10.44
C ARG A 24 -21.01 -38.96 10.29
N LYS A 25 -22.25 -38.51 10.07
CA LYS A 25 -22.58 -37.08 9.98
C LYS A 25 -22.30 -36.31 11.28
N ALA A 26 -22.38 -36.93 12.46
CA ALA A 26 -21.97 -36.27 13.70
C ALA A 26 -20.45 -36.02 13.75
N VAL A 27 -19.64 -36.99 13.29
CA VAL A 27 -18.18 -36.83 13.18
C VAL A 27 -17.83 -35.72 12.18
N ALA A 28 -18.49 -35.73 11.02
CA ALA A 28 -18.28 -34.72 9.98
C ALA A 28 -18.67 -33.31 10.42
N LEU A 29 -19.81 -33.18 11.11
CA LEU A 29 -20.25 -31.91 11.69
C LEU A 29 -19.27 -31.40 12.76
N ALA A 30 -18.76 -32.28 13.62
CA ALA A 30 -17.76 -31.91 14.62
C ALA A 30 -16.45 -31.44 13.97
N ALA A 31 -15.99 -32.13 12.92
CA ALA A 31 -14.80 -31.73 12.17
C ALA A 31 -14.99 -30.38 11.47
N TYR A 32 -16.14 -30.18 10.81
CA TYR A 32 -16.46 -28.94 10.13
C TYR A 32 -16.48 -27.75 11.10
N LEU A 33 -17.30 -27.83 12.17
CA LEU A 33 -17.39 -26.78 13.18
C LEU A 33 -16.03 -26.49 13.85
N ALA A 34 -15.22 -27.52 14.08
CA ALA A 34 -13.92 -27.36 14.73
C ALA A 34 -12.89 -26.64 13.85
N LEU A 35 -12.91 -26.87 12.53
CA LEU A 35 -11.94 -26.29 11.60
C LEU A 35 -12.34 -24.91 11.06
N THR A 36 -13.63 -24.60 11.03
CA THR A 36 -14.11 -23.27 10.61
C THR A 36 -13.95 -22.21 11.69
N GLU A 37 -13.77 -22.60 12.95
CA GLU A 37 -13.53 -21.71 14.10
C GLU A 37 -14.61 -20.63 14.33
N THR A 38 -15.80 -20.80 13.74
CA THR A 38 -16.93 -19.88 13.82
C THR A 38 -18.25 -20.60 14.09
N ALA A 39 -19.26 -19.84 14.54
CA ALA A 39 -20.62 -20.32 14.64
C ALA A 39 -21.33 -20.21 13.28
N HIS A 40 -22.05 -21.26 12.88
CA HIS A 40 -22.71 -21.36 11.58
C HIS A 40 -24.22 -21.33 11.71
N GLU A 41 -24.90 -20.81 10.69
CA GLU A 41 -26.36 -20.81 10.66
C GLU A 41 -26.92 -22.24 10.57
N ARG A 42 -28.05 -22.47 11.25
CA ARG A 42 -28.72 -23.77 11.25
C ARG A 42 -29.16 -24.21 9.85
N ASP A 43 -29.56 -23.25 9.02
CA ASP A 43 -30.06 -23.51 7.67
C ASP A 43 -28.94 -23.84 6.69
N GLU A 44 -27.80 -23.18 6.86
CA GLU A 44 -26.58 -23.46 6.12
C GLU A 44 -26.10 -24.89 6.42
N LEU A 45 -25.94 -25.25 7.69
CA LEU A 45 -25.53 -26.59 8.09
C LEU A 45 -26.53 -27.68 7.66
N ALA A 46 -27.84 -27.37 7.66
CA ALA A 46 -28.86 -28.29 7.20
C ALA A 46 -28.72 -28.55 5.69
N THR A 47 -28.47 -27.51 4.90
CA THR A 47 -28.26 -27.60 3.44
C THR A 47 -26.95 -28.30 3.10
N PHE A 48 -25.88 -27.97 3.82
CA PHE A 48 -24.53 -28.49 3.60
C PHE A 48 -24.43 -30.00 3.84
N PHE A 49 -25.04 -30.50 4.93
CA PHE A 49 -24.99 -31.93 5.29
C PHE A 49 -26.18 -32.75 4.77
N TYR A 50 -27.27 -32.14 4.30
CA TYR A 50 -28.48 -32.85 3.83
C TYR A 50 -29.04 -32.25 2.54
N PRO A 51 -28.25 -32.18 1.45
CA PRO A 51 -28.66 -31.50 0.22
C PRO A 51 -29.88 -32.13 -0.47
N ASP A 52 -30.10 -33.44 -0.30
CA ASP A 52 -31.20 -34.19 -0.92
C ASP A 52 -32.53 -34.13 -0.14
N ALA A 53 -32.56 -33.47 1.02
CA ALA A 53 -33.74 -33.35 1.87
C ALA A 53 -34.40 -31.97 1.72
N ASP A 54 -35.74 -31.93 1.72
CA ASP A 54 -36.45 -30.66 1.86
C ASP A 54 -36.07 -29.94 3.18
N THR A 55 -36.24 -28.62 3.23
CA THR A 55 -35.79 -27.78 4.36
C THR A 55 -36.31 -28.27 5.72
N SER A 56 -37.53 -28.81 5.78
CA SER A 56 -38.13 -29.32 7.02
C SER A 56 -37.47 -30.62 7.48
N ARG A 57 -37.25 -31.56 6.55
CA ARG A 57 -36.58 -32.84 6.80
C ARG A 57 -35.10 -32.65 7.10
N ALA A 58 -34.41 -31.74 6.42
CA ALA A 58 -33.01 -31.39 6.65
C ALA A 58 -32.80 -30.85 8.07
N ARG A 59 -33.61 -29.88 8.51
CA ARG A 59 -33.59 -29.35 9.89
C ARG A 59 -33.88 -30.43 10.93
N ALA A 60 -34.84 -31.33 10.67
CA ALA A 60 -35.15 -32.43 11.58
C ALA A 60 -34.01 -33.47 11.66
N ALA A 61 -33.28 -33.73 10.57
CA ALA A 61 -32.10 -34.60 10.55
C ALA A 61 -30.90 -33.95 11.26
N LEU A 62 -30.66 -32.66 11.02
CA LEU A 62 -29.63 -31.89 11.72
C LEU A 62 -29.89 -31.86 13.24
N ARG A 63 -31.14 -31.63 13.67
CA ARG A 63 -31.52 -31.64 15.10
C ARG A 63 -31.20 -32.97 15.78
N ARG A 64 -31.46 -34.10 15.11
CA ARG A 64 -31.11 -35.44 15.62
C ARG A 64 -29.61 -35.60 15.75
N THR A 65 -28.85 -35.18 14.73
CA THR A 65 -27.38 -35.24 14.73
C THR A 65 -26.76 -34.40 15.84
N LEU A 66 -27.26 -33.18 16.06
CA LEU A 66 -26.84 -32.31 17.17
C LEU A 66 -27.16 -32.93 18.53
N SER A 67 -28.31 -33.59 18.66
CA SER A 67 -28.69 -34.28 19.90
C SER A 67 -27.74 -35.44 20.21
N THR A 68 -27.38 -36.23 19.20
CA THR A 68 -26.38 -37.31 19.32
C THR A 68 -25.02 -36.77 19.70
N LEU A 69 -24.56 -35.71 19.01
CA LEU A 69 -23.26 -35.09 19.27
C LEU A 69 -23.21 -34.45 20.67
N LYS A 70 -24.26 -33.77 21.11
CA LYS A 70 -24.38 -33.19 22.45
C LYS A 70 -24.35 -34.26 23.55
N SER A 71 -25.02 -35.39 23.33
CA SER A 71 -25.05 -36.49 24.30
C SER A 71 -23.66 -37.14 24.45
N ALA A 72 -22.87 -37.18 23.38
CA ALA A 72 -21.53 -37.78 23.38
C ALA A 72 -20.44 -36.84 23.91
N LEU A 73 -20.49 -35.55 23.58
CA LEU A 73 -19.48 -34.57 24.00
C LEU A 73 -19.71 -34.08 25.44
N GLY A 74 -20.95 -34.06 25.92
CA GLY A 74 -21.32 -33.52 27.24
C GLY A 74 -21.93 -32.12 27.17
N GLU A 75 -22.38 -31.61 28.32
CA GLU A 75 -22.99 -30.28 28.39
C GLU A 75 -21.94 -29.16 28.28
N ASN A 76 -22.30 -28.06 27.59
CA ASN A 76 -21.51 -26.83 27.43
C ASN A 76 -20.28 -26.90 26.51
N ILE A 77 -20.36 -27.74 25.46
CA ILE A 77 -19.32 -27.86 24.41
C ILE A 77 -19.84 -27.45 23.04
N LEU A 78 -21.10 -27.79 22.76
CA LEU A 78 -21.83 -27.27 21.60
C LEU A 78 -22.62 -26.05 22.04
N ASP A 79 -22.30 -24.91 21.45
CA ASP A 79 -23.05 -23.67 21.60
C ASP A 79 -24.18 -23.67 20.58
N ILE A 80 -25.37 -24.07 21.06
CA ILE A 80 -26.57 -24.18 20.22
C ILE A 80 -27.52 -23.05 20.59
N GLU A 81 -27.52 -21.99 19.79
CA GLU A 81 -28.47 -20.88 19.90
C GLU A 81 -29.69 -21.12 19.00
N ARG A 82 -30.60 -20.13 18.95
CA ARG A 82 -31.81 -20.20 18.11
C ARG A 82 -31.47 -20.31 16.63
N GLU A 83 -30.50 -19.55 16.15
CA GLU A 83 -30.14 -19.44 14.73
C GLU A 83 -28.75 -19.98 14.40
N THR A 84 -27.86 -20.11 15.39
CA THR A 84 -26.45 -20.50 15.18
C THR A 84 -26.05 -21.74 15.95
N ILE A 85 -25.03 -22.44 15.44
CA ILE A 85 -24.41 -23.61 16.04
C ILE A 85 -22.89 -23.44 15.96
N GLY A 86 -22.22 -23.51 17.11
CA GLY A 86 -20.77 -23.46 17.22
C GLY A 86 -20.19 -24.52 18.16
N LEU A 87 -18.87 -24.56 18.25
CA LEU A 87 -18.11 -25.36 19.22
C LEU A 87 -17.27 -24.44 20.10
N ASP A 88 -17.28 -24.69 21.41
CA ASP A 88 -16.39 -24.02 22.36
C ASP A 88 -14.99 -24.66 22.28
N LEU A 89 -14.12 -24.04 21.49
CA LEU A 89 -12.75 -24.51 21.25
C LEU A 89 -11.83 -24.36 22.48
N GLU A 90 -12.19 -23.57 23.50
CA GLU A 90 -11.37 -23.47 24.72
C GLU A 90 -11.39 -24.77 25.53
N LYS A 91 -12.45 -25.57 25.38
CA LYS A 91 -12.67 -26.82 26.11
C LYS A 91 -12.22 -28.07 25.34
N ILE A 92 -11.84 -27.92 24.07
CA ILE A 92 -11.52 -29.03 23.16
C ILE A 92 -10.08 -28.86 22.63
N ARG A 93 -9.31 -29.94 22.57
CA ARG A 93 -8.07 -29.95 21.79
C ARG A 93 -8.32 -30.51 20.41
N VAL A 94 -7.89 -29.82 19.37
CA VAL A 94 -8.02 -30.28 17.98
C VAL A 94 -6.62 -30.41 17.40
N ASP A 95 -6.23 -31.62 16.99
CA ASP A 95 -4.88 -31.90 16.49
C ASP A 95 -4.51 -31.08 15.25
N VAL A 96 -5.48 -30.79 14.37
CA VAL A 96 -5.31 -29.92 13.20
C VAL A 96 -4.95 -28.48 13.60
N LEU A 97 -5.65 -27.91 14.59
CA LEU A 97 -5.38 -26.54 15.05
C LEU A 97 -4.03 -26.46 15.78
N GLU A 98 -3.71 -27.48 16.58
CA GLU A 98 -2.40 -27.60 17.24
C GLU A 98 -1.27 -27.74 16.21
N PHE A 99 -1.46 -28.55 15.16
CA PHE A 99 -0.53 -28.66 14.04
C PHE A 99 -0.31 -27.31 13.35
N ARG A 100 -1.38 -26.58 12.99
CA ARG A 100 -1.30 -25.26 12.34
C ARG A 100 -0.50 -24.27 13.19
N ALA A 101 -0.79 -24.21 14.50
CA ALA A 101 -0.10 -23.31 15.41
C ALA A 101 1.39 -23.64 15.56
N LEU A 102 1.75 -24.93 15.63
CA LEU A 102 3.14 -25.37 15.74
C LEU A 102 3.93 -25.18 14.43
N ALA A 103 3.29 -25.39 13.28
CA ALA A 103 3.90 -25.22 11.97
C ALA A 103 4.37 -23.78 11.70
N GLN A 104 3.72 -22.77 12.31
CA GLN A 104 4.07 -21.36 12.15
C GLN A 104 5.28 -20.90 12.96
N GLN A 105 5.69 -21.62 14.01
CA GLN A 105 6.68 -21.14 14.98
C GLN A 105 8.14 -21.25 14.50
N ASN A 106 8.38 -21.93 13.37
CA ASN A 106 9.70 -22.19 12.74
C ASN A 106 10.83 -22.59 13.73
N ASP A 107 10.45 -23.16 14.86
CA ASP A 107 11.33 -23.68 15.91
C ASP A 107 11.45 -25.20 15.78
N PHE A 108 12.62 -25.75 16.05
CA PHE A 108 12.87 -27.18 15.86
C PHE A 108 11.97 -28.07 16.71
N ASP A 109 11.77 -27.72 17.98
CA ASP A 109 10.95 -28.54 18.88
C ASP A 109 9.48 -28.42 18.50
N ALA A 110 9.04 -27.23 18.08
CA ALA A 110 7.70 -27.01 17.55
C ALA A 110 7.44 -27.80 16.26
N LEU A 111 8.34 -27.73 15.28
CA LEU A 111 8.23 -28.46 14.01
C LEU A 111 8.27 -29.98 14.23
N THR A 112 9.09 -30.46 15.16
CA THR A 112 9.15 -31.88 15.51
C THR A 112 7.82 -32.36 16.09
N ARG A 113 7.18 -31.57 16.96
CA ARG A 113 5.85 -31.87 17.50
C ARG A 113 4.77 -31.80 16.42
N ALA A 114 4.81 -30.80 15.53
CA ALA A 114 3.90 -30.70 14.40
C ALA A 114 3.96 -31.97 13.51
N ALA A 115 5.17 -32.44 13.20
CA ALA A 115 5.35 -33.66 12.41
C ALA A 115 4.91 -34.95 13.12
N GLN A 116 4.83 -34.96 14.45
CA GLN A 116 4.28 -36.08 15.23
C GLN A 116 2.76 -36.10 15.25
N LEU A 117 2.11 -34.91 15.20
CA LEU A 117 0.66 -34.79 15.14
C LEU A 117 0.09 -35.25 13.79
N TYR A 118 0.81 -34.99 12.69
CA TYR A 118 0.36 -35.35 11.33
C TYR A 118 0.54 -36.86 11.05
N GLN A 119 -0.38 -37.72 11.46
CA GLN A 119 -0.25 -39.18 11.30
C GLN A 119 -0.78 -39.70 9.97
N GLY A 120 -1.66 -38.96 9.32
CA GLY A 120 -2.22 -39.24 8.00
C GLY A 120 -3.02 -38.05 7.48
N ASP A 121 -3.54 -38.18 6.26
CA ASP A 121 -4.35 -37.12 5.66
C ASP A 121 -5.59 -36.81 6.49
N PHE A 122 -6.05 -35.57 6.37
CA PHE A 122 -7.24 -35.09 7.06
C PHE A 122 -8.44 -35.99 6.75
N LEU A 123 -9.03 -36.54 7.81
CA LEU A 123 -10.16 -37.48 7.72
C LEU A 123 -9.88 -38.67 6.79
N ALA A 124 -8.66 -39.22 6.82
CA ALA A 124 -8.25 -40.34 5.97
C ALA A 124 -9.24 -41.53 6.07
N GLY A 125 -9.74 -41.98 4.91
CA GLY A 125 -10.70 -43.10 4.81
C GLY A 125 -12.14 -42.75 5.22
N PHE A 126 -12.42 -41.48 5.53
CA PHE A 126 -13.76 -40.99 5.84
C PHE A 126 -14.35 -40.23 4.64
N THR A 127 -15.60 -40.56 4.27
CA THR A 127 -16.33 -39.93 3.15
C THR A 127 -17.83 -39.90 3.45
N LEU A 128 -18.55 -38.91 2.92
CA LEU A 128 -20.01 -38.80 3.02
C LEU A 128 -20.66 -38.85 1.64
N ARG A 129 -21.07 -40.05 1.22
CA ARG A 129 -21.64 -40.31 -0.13
C ARG A 129 -22.86 -39.45 -0.48
N ASP A 130 -23.58 -38.94 0.51
CA ASP A 130 -24.81 -38.13 0.38
C ASP A 130 -24.58 -36.66 0.76
N SER A 131 -23.33 -36.17 0.71
CA SER A 131 -22.99 -34.76 1.01
C SER A 131 -21.81 -34.27 0.15
N PRO A 132 -22.02 -34.01 -1.16
CA PRO A 132 -20.96 -33.58 -2.07
C PRO A 132 -20.21 -32.31 -1.63
N ALA A 133 -20.93 -31.35 -1.03
CA ALA A 133 -20.33 -30.11 -0.52
C ALA A 133 -19.33 -30.35 0.62
N PHE A 134 -19.56 -31.38 1.45
CA PHE A 134 -18.61 -31.78 2.49
C PHE A 134 -17.39 -32.47 1.90
N ASP A 135 -17.58 -33.35 0.90
CA ASP A 135 -16.47 -34.04 0.24
C ASP A 135 -15.55 -33.03 -0.50
N GLU A 136 -16.12 -31.99 -1.12
CA GLU A 136 -15.36 -30.89 -1.74
C GLU A 136 -14.58 -30.07 -0.70
N TRP A 137 -15.23 -29.67 0.40
CA TRP A 137 -14.57 -28.99 1.51
C TRP A 137 -13.43 -29.83 2.12
N GLN A 138 -13.67 -31.12 2.37
CA GLN A 138 -12.67 -32.05 2.88
C GLN A 138 -11.46 -32.16 1.94
N PHE A 139 -11.68 -32.19 0.63
CA PHE A 139 -10.61 -32.22 -0.37
C PHE A 139 -9.69 -31.00 -0.26
N PHE A 140 -10.27 -29.79 -0.23
CA PHE A 140 -9.47 -28.55 -0.13
C PHE A 140 -8.72 -28.43 1.20
N GLU A 141 -9.35 -28.80 2.32
CA GLU A 141 -8.67 -28.82 3.63
C GLU A 141 -7.52 -29.83 3.66
N THR A 142 -7.71 -31.00 3.07
CA THR A 142 -6.67 -32.04 2.96
C THR A 142 -5.47 -31.51 2.16
N GLU A 143 -5.71 -30.90 0.99
CA GLU A 143 -4.65 -30.34 0.15
C GLU A 143 -3.92 -29.17 0.82
N SER A 144 -4.64 -28.31 1.54
CA SER A 144 -4.06 -27.22 2.33
C SER A 144 -3.14 -27.75 3.44
N LEU A 145 -3.59 -28.75 4.20
CA LEU A 145 -2.83 -29.37 5.28
C LEU A 145 -1.60 -30.15 4.76
N ARG A 146 -1.72 -30.83 3.62
CA ARG A 146 -0.58 -31.49 2.96
C ARG A 146 0.51 -30.50 2.57
N LYS A 147 0.15 -29.35 1.98
CA LYS A 147 1.11 -28.29 1.63
C LYS A 147 1.81 -27.73 2.87
N GLN A 148 1.07 -27.44 3.93
CA GLN A 148 1.65 -26.98 5.21
C GLN A 148 2.59 -28.03 5.81
N PHE A 149 2.23 -29.31 5.74
CA PHE A 149 3.06 -30.39 6.26
C PHE A 149 4.34 -30.62 5.42
N ALA A 150 4.29 -30.43 4.11
CA ALA A 150 5.47 -30.45 3.25
C ALA A 150 6.50 -29.40 3.67
N VAL A 151 6.06 -28.16 3.97
CA VAL A 151 6.93 -27.09 4.48
C VAL A 151 7.54 -27.45 5.83
N VAL A 152 6.78 -28.07 6.73
CA VAL A 152 7.30 -28.57 8.03
C VAL A 152 8.41 -29.59 7.81
N LEU A 153 8.22 -30.55 6.90
CA LEU A 153 9.21 -31.60 6.62
C LEU A 153 10.45 -31.07 5.89
N GLU A 154 10.30 -30.10 4.99
CA GLU A 154 11.41 -29.38 4.35
C GLU A 154 12.28 -28.70 5.41
N ASN A 155 11.66 -27.93 6.30
CA ASN A 155 12.37 -27.23 7.38
C ASN A 155 13.04 -28.22 8.35
N LEU A 156 12.37 -29.30 8.74
CA LEU A 156 12.97 -30.34 9.58
C LEU A 156 14.16 -31.02 8.88
N THR A 157 14.05 -31.28 7.58
CA THR A 157 15.15 -31.85 6.78
C THR A 157 16.37 -30.94 6.82
N ALA A 158 16.20 -29.64 6.56
CA ALA A 158 17.27 -28.65 6.60
C ALA A 158 17.88 -28.51 8.01
N GLN A 159 17.06 -28.47 9.06
CA GLN A 159 17.53 -28.31 10.45
C GLN A 159 18.25 -29.56 10.97
N HIS A 160 17.77 -30.77 10.69
CA HIS A 160 18.50 -32.01 11.01
C HIS A 160 19.82 -32.09 10.25
N ALA A 161 19.84 -31.68 8.97
CA ALA A 161 21.06 -31.63 8.16
C ALA A 161 22.09 -30.65 8.75
N ALA A 162 21.67 -29.45 9.15
CA ALA A 162 22.53 -28.44 9.75
C ALA A 162 23.14 -28.89 11.09
N ARG A 163 22.41 -29.72 11.86
CA ARG A 163 22.88 -30.30 13.14
C ARG A 163 23.75 -31.56 12.97
N GLY A 164 23.98 -32.01 11.74
CA GLY A 164 24.74 -33.23 11.45
C GLY A 164 23.98 -34.52 11.74
N GLU A 165 22.66 -34.45 11.95
CA GLU A 165 21.79 -35.61 12.20
C GLU A 165 21.32 -36.24 10.88
N THR A 166 22.26 -36.66 10.03
CA THR A 166 21.99 -37.07 8.63
C THR A 166 20.92 -38.15 8.50
N LYS A 167 20.86 -39.13 9.42
CA LYS A 167 19.84 -40.19 9.39
C LYS A 167 18.42 -39.64 9.59
N ARG A 168 18.23 -38.70 10.52
CA ARG A 168 16.92 -38.08 10.77
C ARG A 168 16.52 -37.13 9.64
N ALA A 169 17.50 -36.44 9.04
CA ALA A 169 17.26 -35.64 7.84
C ALA A 169 16.78 -36.51 6.67
N ILE A 170 17.36 -37.70 6.47
CA ILE A 170 16.91 -38.65 5.43
C ILE A 170 15.49 -39.15 5.73
N GLU A 171 15.15 -39.44 6.99
CA GLU A 171 13.79 -39.84 7.38
C GLU A 171 12.76 -38.75 7.10
N ALA A 172 13.05 -37.50 7.47
CA ALA A 172 12.19 -36.34 7.20
C ALA A 172 12.02 -36.11 5.68
N ALA A 173 13.11 -36.16 4.91
CA ALA A 173 13.07 -35.96 3.47
C ALA A 173 12.34 -37.08 2.71
N ARG A 174 12.44 -38.34 3.19
CA ARG A 174 11.64 -39.45 2.64
C ARG A 174 10.15 -39.27 2.90
N ARG A 175 9.80 -38.80 4.10
CA ARG A 175 8.41 -38.50 4.45
C ARG A 175 7.88 -37.32 3.64
N TRP A 176 8.74 -36.34 3.33
CA TRP A 176 8.41 -35.22 2.43
C TRP A 176 8.11 -35.72 1.03
N LEU A 177 9.00 -36.54 0.47
CA LEU A 177 8.81 -37.11 -0.86
C LEU A 177 7.60 -38.06 -0.95
N ALA A 178 7.21 -38.70 0.15
CA ALA A 178 6.01 -39.53 0.19
C ALA A 178 4.70 -38.71 0.08
N LEU A 179 4.72 -37.40 0.35
CA LEU A 179 3.56 -36.52 0.14
C LEU A 179 3.38 -36.18 -1.33
N ASP A 180 4.49 -35.94 -2.03
CA ASP A 180 4.52 -35.65 -3.46
C ASP A 180 5.75 -36.30 -4.09
N ALA A 181 5.51 -37.42 -4.78
CA ALA A 181 6.54 -38.18 -5.46
C ALA A 181 7.19 -37.41 -6.61
N LEU A 182 6.51 -36.41 -7.18
CA LEU A 182 7.00 -35.60 -8.30
C LEU A 182 7.80 -34.38 -7.83
N HIS A 183 7.95 -34.18 -6.52
CA HIS A 183 8.64 -33.03 -5.95
C HIS A 183 10.16 -33.11 -6.09
N GLU A 184 10.70 -32.63 -7.21
CA GLU A 184 12.13 -32.65 -7.53
C GLU A 184 13.07 -32.08 -6.45
N PRO A 185 12.76 -30.95 -5.75
CA PRO A 185 13.59 -30.47 -4.65
C PRO A 185 13.76 -31.48 -3.50
N ALA A 186 12.74 -32.31 -3.23
CA ALA A 186 12.80 -33.35 -2.20
C ALA A 186 13.74 -34.50 -2.63
N HIS A 187 13.69 -34.87 -3.91
CA HIS A 187 14.66 -35.79 -4.53
C HIS A 187 16.09 -35.25 -4.42
N ARG A 188 16.32 -33.96 -4.73
CA ARG A 188 17.64 -33.33 -4.61
C ARG A 188 18.15 -33.31 -3.17
N ALA A 189 17.30 -32.99 -2.20
CA ALA A 189 17.66 -33.02 -0.78
C ALA A 189 18.09 -34.44 -0.34
N LEU A 190 17.35 -35.48 -0.75
CA LEU A 190 17.73 -36.88 -0.50
C LEU A 190 19.05 -37.27 -1.18
N MET A 191 19.26 -36.86 -2.43
CA MET A 191 20.51 -37.10 -3.16
C MET A 191 21.72 -36.49 -2.43
N GLN A 192 21.60 -35.24 -1.96
CA GLN A 192 22.64 -34.55 -1.20
C GLN A 192 22.89 -35.24 0.16
N LEU A 193 21.84 -35.63 0.87
CA LEU A 193 21.95 -36.30 2.16
C LEU A 193 22.58 -37.69 2.03
N TYR A 194 22.23 -38.48 1.02
CA TYR A 194 22.88 -39.76 0.74
C TYR A 194 24.34 -39.58 0.34
N ALA A 195 24.67 -38.56 -0.45
CA ALA A 195 26.06 -38.25 -0.79
C ALA A 195 26.87 -37.88 0.45
N ARG A 196 26.31 -37.06 1.36
CA ARG A 196 26.93 -36.67 2.65
C ARG A 196 27.07 -37.84 3.63
N ASP A 197 26.14 -38.80 3.64
CA ASP A 197 26.21 -40.03 4.46
C ASP A 197 27.18 -41.08 3.86
N GLY A 198 27.86 -40.76 2.76
CA GLY A 198 28.75 -41.69 2.04
C GLY A 198 28.00 -42.79 1.24
N GLN A 199 26.68 -42.72 1.17
CA GLN A 199 25.82 -43.67 0.45
C GLN A 199 25.65 -43.27 -1.02
N ARG A 200 26.75 -43.13 -1.76
CA ARG A 200 26.74 -42.69 -3.16
C ARG A 200 25.80 -43.50 -4.06
N ALA A 201 25.76 -44.83 -3.91
CA ALA A 201 24.87 -45.68 -4.68
C ALA A 201 23.37 -45.41 -4.38
N ALA A 202 23.03 -44.97 -3.16
CA ALA A 202 21.66 -44.58 -2.83
C ALA A 202 21.29 -43.23 -3.47
N ALA A 203 22.22 -42.28 -3.51
CA ALA A 203 22.03 -40.99 -4.16
C ALA A 203 21.78 -41.11 -5.67
N LEU A 204 22.56 -41.95 -6.37
CA LEU A 204 22.35 -42.18 -7.81
C LEU A 204 21.05 -42.94 -8.09
N ARG A 205 20.67 -43.90 -7.24
CA ARG A 205 19.35 -44.56 -7.34
C ARG A 205 18.20 -43.58 -7.15
N GLN A 206 18.33 -42.62 -6.25
CA GLN A 206 17.31 -41.59 -6.02
C GLN A 206 17.10 -40.72 -7.27
N TYR A 207 18.17 -40.38 -8.00
CA TYR A 207 18.05 -39.70 -9.28
C TYR A 207 17.27 -40.52 -10.32
N HIS A 208 17.59 -41.81 -10.47
CA HIS A 208 16.85 -42.67 -11.40
C HIS A 208 15.39 -42.88 -10.98
N GLU A 209 15.10 -42.86 -9.68
CA GLU A 209 13.74 -42.86 -9.16
C GLU A 209 12.99 -41.59 -9.58
N CYS A 210 13.62 -40.42 -9.43
CA CYS A 210 13.09 -39.14 -9.88
C CYS A 210 12.78 -39.16 -11.39
N VAL A 211 13.74 -39.57 -12.22
CA VAL A 211 13.56 -39.73 -13.68
C VAL A 211 12.37 -40.62 -13.99
N ARG A 212 12.28 -41.79 -13.34
CA ARG A 212 11.22 -42.76 -13.59
C ARG A 212 9.84 -42.22 -13.20
N GLN A 213 9.73 -41.55 -12.06
CA GLN A 213 8.47 -40.99 -11.59
C GLN A 213 7.99 -39.83 -12.47
N LEU A 214 8.89 -38.92 -12.86
CA LEU A 214 8.56 -37.81 -13.77
C LEU A 214 8.21 -38.29 -15.18
N ASP A 215 8.93 -39.27 -15.71
CA ASP A 215 8.63 -39.84 -17.04
C ASP A 215 7.31 -40.60 -17.05
N THR A 216 7.03 -41.39 -16.00
CA THR A 216 5.79 -42.20 -15.91
C THR A 216 4.53 -41.33 -15.73
N GLU A 217 4.58 -40.32 -14.87
CA GLU A 217 3.41 -39.51 -14.52
C GLU A 217 3.24 -38.27 -15.41
N LEU A 218 4.35 -37.66 -15.87
CA LEU A 218 4.34 -36.39 -16.59
C LEU A 218 5.00 -36.43 -17.97
N GLY A 219 5.77 -37.48 -18.30
CA GLY A 219 6.49 -37.60 -19.59
C GLY A 219 7.60 -36.56 -19.77
N VAL A 220 8.14 -36.01 -18.68
CA VAL A 220 9.18 -34.97 -18.69
C VAL A 220 10.50 -35.48 -18.10
N ALA A 221 11.61 -34.89 -18.53
CA ALA A 221 12.92 -35.12 -17.92
C ALA A 221 13.08 -34.30 -16.63
N PRO A 222 13.93 -34.73 -15.68
CA PRO A 222 14.24 -33.94 -14.48
C PRO A 222 14.87 -32.59 -14.83
N LEU A 223 14.70 -31.63 -13.93
CA LEU A 223 15.29 -30.29 -14.04
C LEU A 223 16.82 -30.33 -14.20
N PRO A 224 17.43 -29.31 -14.85
CA PRO A 224 18.86 -29.22 -15.04
C PRO A 224 19.67 -29.34 -13.74
N GLU A 225 19.24 -28.70 -12.64
CA GLU A 225 19.97 -28.73 -11.37
C GLU A 225 19.95 -30.13 -10.74
N THR A 226 18.87 -30.89 -10.94
CA THR A 226 18.75 -32.29 -10.50
C THR A 226 19.74 -33.18 -11.27
N THR A 227 19.87 -32.93 -12.58
CA THR A 227 20.81 -33.62 -13.46
C THR A 227 22.27 -33.22 -13.18
N GLU A 228 22.53 -31.95 -12.88
CA GLU A 228 23.86 -31.46 -12.48
C GLU A 228 24.31 -32.04 -11.15
N LEU A 229 23.40 -32.14 -10.17
CA LEU A 229 23.68 -32.80 -8.90
C LEU A 229 24.03 -34.28 -9.10
N TYR A 230 23.31 -34.99 -9.97
CA TYR A 230 23.65 -36.36 -10.37
C TYR A 230 25.09 -36.44 -10.93
N ARG A 231 25.44 -35.57 -11.88
CA ARG A 231 26.80 -35.51 -12.46
C ARG A 231 27.85 -35.24 -11.39
N ALA A 232 27.59 -34.28 -10.49
CA ALA A 232 28.51 -33.95 -9.39
C ALA A 232 28.73 -35.12 -8.41
N ILE A 233 27.68 -35.90 -8.10
CA ILE A 233 27.76 -37.12 -7.29
C ILE A 233 28.50 -38.23 -8.05
N GLU A 234 28.25 -38.37 -9.35
CA GLU A 234 28.88 -39.36 -10.23
C GLU A 234 30.39 -39.08 -10.43
N GLU A 235 30.78 -37.81 -10.47
CA GLU A 235 32.18 -37.41 -10.66
C GLU A 235 32.91 -37.19 -9.33
N ASN A 236 32.28 -37.52 -8.20
CA ASN A 236 32.82 -37.40 -6.85
C ASN A 236 33.30 -35.98 -6.51
N ARG A 237 32.61 -34.95 -7.01
CA ARG A 237 32.95 -33.53 -6.80
C ARG A 237 32.32 -32.94 -5.54
N LEU A 238 31.49 -33.69 -4.81
CA LEU A 238 30.91 -33.27 -3.54
C LEU A 238 31.85 -33.63 -2.39
N THR A 239 32.54 -32.64 -1.85
CA THR A 239 33.35 -32.79 -0.63
C THR A 239 32.43 -32.96 0.59
N THR A 240 32.66 -34.00 1.39
CA THR A 240 31.84 -34.39 2.57
C THR A 240 31.91 -33.43 3.77
N ASP A 241 32.41 -32.20 3.61
CA ASP A 241 32.76 -31.30 4.72
C ASP A 241 32.08 -29.92 4.68
N ASP A 242 30.96 -29.78 3.96
CA ASP A 242 30.06 -28.63 4.11
C ASP A 242 29.18 -28.81 5.36
N ARG A 243 29.78 -28.65 6.54
CA ARG A 243 29.04 -28.09 7.69
C ARG A 243 28.67 -26.64 7.34
N PRO A 244 27.53 -26.10 7.77
CA PRO A 244 27.30 -24.66 7.71
C PRO A 244 28.34 -24.00 8.59
N GLN A 245 29.47 -23.60 8.00
CA GLN A 245 30.45 -22.79 8.67
C GLN A 245 29.80 -21.43 8.88
N THR A 246 29.61 -21.07 10.14
CA THR A 246 29.57 -19.67 10.56
C THR A 246 30.92 -19.06 10.20
N THR A 247 31.08 -18.65 8.95
CA THR A 247 32.22 -17.88 8.46
C THR A 247 31.76 -16.45 8.24
N ASP A 248 32.19 -15.60 9.18
CA ASP A 248 32.36 -14.13 9.05
C ASP A 248 33.39 -13.77 7.95
N GLY A 249 33.29 -14.43 6.80
CA GLY A 249 34.26 -14.35 5.72
C GLY A 249 33.53 -14.63 4.43
N ARG A 250 32.78 -13.64 3.94
CA ARG A 250 32.20 -13.64 2.59
C ARG A 250 33.30 -14.09 1.61
N PRO A 251 33.06 -15.11 0.76
CA PRO A 251 33.88 -15.28 -0.42
C PRO A 251 33.80 -13.97 -1.20
N GLN A 252 34.96 -13.34 -1.41
CA GLN A 252 35.12 -12.26 -2.38
C GLN A 252 34.90 -12.87 -3.77
N VAL A 253 33.64 -13.09 -4.11
CA VAL A 253 33.20 -12.85 -5.48
C VAL A 253 33.51 -11.37 -5.70
N GLU A 254 34.27 -11.05 -6.74
CA GLU A 254 34.35 -9.67 -7.21
C GLU A 254 32.94 -9.23 -7.58
N ILE A 255 32.24 -8.63 -6.60
CA ILE A 255 30.94 -8.01 -6.78
C ILE A 255 31.21 -6.77 -7.62
N VAL A 256 31.07 -6.93 -8.93
CA VAL A 256 30.90 -5.80 -9.84
C VAL A 256 29.66 -5.05 -9.36
N SER A 257 29.89 -3.80 -8.97
CA SER A 257 28.94 -2.84 -8.40
C SER A 257 27.54 -2.86 -9.06
N PRO A 258 26.46 -3.18 -8.34
CA PRO A 258 25.09 -2.89 -8.78
C PRO A 258 24.61 -1.60 -8.10
N SER A 259 25.04 -0.46 -8.62
CA SER A 259 24.50 0.86 -8.26
C SER A 259 24.35 1.77 -9.49
N ALA A 260 24.49 1.20 -10.68
CA ALA A 260 24.07 1.86 -11.89
C ALA A 260 22.71 1.26 -12.27
N VAL A 261 21.79 2.09 -12.72
CA VAL A 261 20.81 1.69 -13.71
C VAL A 261 21.62 1.18 -14.92
N ARG A 262 22.06 -0.09 -14.88
CA ARG A 262 22.56 -0.78 -16.06
C ARG A 262 21.35 -1.45 -16.69
N ARG A 263 20.51 -0.62 -17.31
CA ARG A 263 19.77 -1.11 -18.48
C ARG A 263 20.79 -1.51 -19.55
N PRO A 264 20.49 -2.51 -20.39
CA PRO A 264 21.29 -2.77 -21.57
C PRO A 264 21.47 -1.47 -22.35
N PRO A 265 22.65 -1.21 -22.95
CA PRO A 265 22.89 -0.01 -23.73
C PRO A 265 21.77 0.17 -24.75
N SER A 266 21.17 1.36 -24.81
CA SER A 266 20.11 1.63 -25.77
C SER A 266 20.65 1.34 -27.18
N GLU A 267 19.98 0.46 -27.92
CA GLU A 267 20.44 0.02 -29.24
C GLU A 267 20.74 1.23 -30.14
N PHE A 268 19.92 2.28 -30.11
CA PHE A 268 20.16 3.53 -30.83
C PHE A 268 20.69 4.65 -29.92
N PRO A 269 21.62 5.50 -30.39
CA PRO A 269 22.11 6.64 -29.63
C PRO A 269 21.05 7.76 -29.54
N LEU A 270 21.22 8.67 -28.58
CA LEU A 270 20.38 9.85 -28.46
C LEU A 270 20.76 10.88 -29.56
N VAL A 271 19.87 11.06 -30.54
CA VAL A 271 20.06 11.97 -31.68
C VAL A 271 19.10 13.16 -31.59
N GLY A 272 19.56 14.35 -32.00
CA GLY A 272 18.73 15.56 -32.08
C GLY A 272 18.37 16.21 -30.74
N ARG A 273 19.00 15.79 -29.63
CA ARG A 273 18.69 16.28 -28.26
C ARG A 273 19.87 16.91 -27.52
N THR A 274 20.93 17.26 -28.24
CA THR A 274 22.18 17.76 -27.65
C THR A 274 21.94 19.03 -26.84
N ARG A 275 21.18 19.99 -27.40
CA ARG A 275 20.89 21.27 -26.75
C ARG A 275 20.04 21.08 -25.49
N GLU A 276 19.02 20.25 -25.56
CA GLU A 276 18.15 19.94 -24.43
C GLU A 276 18.92 19.26 -23.29
N LEU A 277 19.79 18.32 -23.61
CA LEU A 277 20.64 17.64 -22.64
C LEU A 277 21.67 18.58 -22.01
N GLU A 278 22.31 19.44 -22.80
CA GLU A 278 23.26 20.45 -22.31
C GLU A 278 22.59 21.43 -21.34
N ASN A 279 21.34 21.85 -21.63
CA ASN A 279 20.57 22.70 -20.74
C ASN A 279 20.29 22.02 -19.39
N LEU A 280 19.87 20.75 -19.42
CA LEU A 280 19.60 19.96 -18.21
C LEU A 280 20.87 19.76 -17.37
N VAL A 281 21.99 19.40 -18.02
CA VAL A 281 23.29 19.24 -17.37
C VAL A 281 23.76 20.56 -16.73
N SER A 282 23.64 21.67 -17.46
CA SER A 282 24.03 23.00 -16.97
C SER A 282 23.20 23.40 -15.75
N ALA A 283 21.88 23.16 -15.78
CA ALA A 283 21.01 23.47 -14.65
C ALA A 283 21.37 22.65 -13.40
N TYR A 284 21.67 21.36 -13.57
CA TYR A 284 22.13 20.50 -12.47
C TYR A 284 23.49 20.97 -11.91
N GLN A 285 24.45 21.30 -12.77
CA GLN A 285 25.79 21.76 -12.37
C GLN A 285 25.77 23.09 -11.60
N ASN A 286 24.72 23.89 -11.75
CA ASN A 286 24.53 25.15 -11.03
C ASN A 286 23.96 24.97 -9.62
N ILE A 287 23.54 23.75 -9.23
CA ILE A 287 23.05 23.47 -7.88
C ILE A 287 24.18 23.64 -6.86
N ARG A 288 23.89 24.40 -5.80
CA ARG A 288 24.80 24.65 -4.68
C ARG A 288 24.08 24.34 -3.37
N ALA A 289 23.65 25.36 -2.61
CA ALA A 289 22.86 25.17 -1.40
C ALA A 289 21.36 25.01 -1.70
N ALA A 290 20.87 25.67 -2.76
CA ALA A 290 19.50 25.57 -3.24
C ALA A 290 19.44 24.61 -4.45
N GLY A 291 18.43 23.75 -4.43
CA GLY A 291 18.10 22.79 -5.49
C GLY A 291 17.33 23.42 -6.65
N CYS A 292 16.87 22.58 -7.57
CA CYS A 292 16.09 23.01 -8.73
C CYS A 292 15.00 22.01 -9.13
N LEU A 293 14.00 22.51 -9.85
CA LEU A 293 12.92 21.76 -10.47
C LEU A 293 13.11 21.77 -11.99
N LEU A 294 13.43 20.62 -12.56
CA LEU A 294 13.55 20.43 -13.99
C LEU A 294 12.33 19.67 -14.50
N VAL A 295 11.77 20.13 -15.62
CA VAL A 295 10.61 19.50 -16.24
C VAL A 295 10.92 19.20 -17.69
N ILE A 296 10.65 17.97 -18.13
CA ILE A 296 10.67 17.56 -19.53
C ILE A 296 9.23 17.32 -20.00
N GLU A 297 8.78 18.12 -20.95
CA GLU A 297 7.44 18.07 -21.52
C GLU A 297 7.47 17.59 -22.97
N GLY A 298 6.45 16.85 -23.39
CA GLY A 298 6.21 16.52 -24.80
C GLY A 298 5.27 15.34 -24.98
N GLU A 299 4.94 15.04 -26.25
CA GLU A 299 4.00 13.96 -26.63
C GLU A 299 4.47 12.57 -26.17
N ALA A 300 3.56 11.60 -26.10
CA ALA A 300 3.92 10.20 -25.85
C ALA A 300 4.91 9.68 -26.92
N GLY A 301 5.96 8.96 -26.52
CA GLY A 301 6.97 8.42 -27.45
C GLY A 301 8.02 9.42 -27.98
N ILE A 302 7.97 10.69 -27.57
CA ILE A 302 8.88 11.75 -28.06
C ILE A 302 10.33 11.65 -27.51
N GLY A 303 10.59 10.75 -26.56
CA GLY A 303 11.91 10.53 -25.95
C GLY A 303 12.16 11.19 -24.59
N LYS A 304 11.11 11.61 -23.85
CA LYS A 304 11.24 12.23 -22.51
C LYS A 304 12.05 11.39 -21.54
N THR A 305 11.63 10.14 -21.32
CA THR A 305 12.29 9.21 -20.40
C THR A 305 13.73 8.94 -20.83
N ARG A 306 14.00 8.79 -22.13
CA ARG A 306 15.36 8.57 -22.65
C ARG A 306 16.29 9.77 -22.38
N LEU A 307 15.79 11.00 -22.53
CA LEU A 307 16.54 12.21 -22.22
C LEU A 307 16.81 12.33 -20.72
N ALA A 308 15.82 12.02 -19.87
CA ALA A 308 15.97 11.98 -18.42
C ALA A 308 17.05 10.95 -18.01
N GLU A 309 16.98 9.73 -18.55
CA GLU A 309 17.96 8.66 -18.31
C GLU A 309 19.38 9.08 -18.71
N GLU A 310 19.54 9.78 -19.83
CA GLU A 310 20.86 10.28 -20.27
C GLU A 310 21.45 11.31 -19.29
N LEU A 311 20.62 12.19 -18.74
CA LEU A 311 21.04 13.08 -17.65
C LEU A 311 21.43 12.27 -16.41
N LEU A 312 20.58 11.33 -15.99
CA LEU A 312 20.80 10.50 -14.81
C LEU A 312 22.12 9.74 -14.88
N GLN A 313 22.47 9.18 -16.04
CA GLN A 313 23.74 8.50 -16.23
C GLN A 313 24.94 9.44 -16.02
N ARG A 314 24.90 10.64 -16.61
CA ARG A 314 26.00 11.63 -16.48
C ARG A 314 26.17 12.14 -15.05
N VAL A 315 25.09 12.31 -14.30
CA VAL A 315 25.16 12.81 -12.91
C VAL A 315 25.48 11.69 -11.92
N ALA A 316 25.10 10.44 -12.21
CA ALA A 316 25.53 9.27 -11.44
C ALA A 316 27.05 9.11 -11.48
N GLU A 317 27.68 9.31 -12.65
CA GLU A 317 29.14 9.32 -12.83
C GLU A 317 29.83 10.43 -11.99
N GLN A 318 29.11 11.50 -11.65
CA GLN A 318 29.56 12.59 -10.78
C GLN A 318 29.29 12.32 -9.28
N GLY A 319 28.77 11.15 -8.92
CA GLY A 319 28.52 10.73 -7.54
C GLY A 319 27.15 11.10 -6.97
N ALA A 320 26.21 11.57 -7.82
CA ALA A 320 24.84 11.85 -7.41
C ALA A 320 24.13 10.59 -6.90
N THR A 321 23.38 10.71 -5.80
CA THR A 321 22.43 9.66 -5.42
C THR A 321 21.10 9.93 -6.10
N ILE A 322 20.57 8.92 -6.79
CA ILE A 322 19.38 9.04 -7.63
C ILE A 322 18.27 8.18 -7.05
N LEU A 323 17.12 8.81 -6.80
CA LEU A 323 15.86 8.15 -6.52
C LEU A 323 14.98 8.25 -7.76
N THR A 324 14.38 7.13 -8.16
CA THR A 324 13.49 7.09 -9.34
C THR A 324 12.11 6.59 -8.94
N ALA A 325 11.09 7.30 -9.39
CA ALA A 325 9.70 6.95 -9.30
C ALA A 325 9.11 6.99 -10.72
N ARG A 326 8.12 6.13 -10.96
CA ARG A 326 7.32 6.18 -12.18
C ARG A 326 5.86 6.15 -11.78
N ALA A 327 5.08 7.07 -12.33
CA ALA A 327 3.65 7.09 -12.09
C ALA A 327 2.92 6.34 -13.22
N TYR A 328 1.94 5.54 -12.83
CA TYR A 328 1.12 4.74 -13.72
C TYR A 328 -0.35 5.13 -13.54
N ALA A 329 -1.11 5.14 -14.63
CA ALA A 329 -2.51 5.56 -14.60
C ALA A 329 -3.37 4.67 -13.69
N GLU A 330 -3.05 3.38 -13.61
CA GLU A 330 -3.76 2.37 -12.81
C GLU A 330 -3.51 2.55 -11.31
N GLN A 331 -2.34 3.09 -10.95
CA GLN A 331 -1.93 3.29 -9.55
C GLN A 331 -2.47 4.59 -8.97
N ARG A 332 -3.30 5.35 -9.71
CA ARG A 332 -3.83 6.63 -9.25
C ARG A 332 -4.69 6.52 -7.98
N ALA A 333 -5.28 5.35 -7.71
CA ALA A 333 -6.03 5.12 -6.47
C ALA A 333 -5.16 4.62 -5.30
N LEU A 334 -3.86 4.46 -5.52
CA LEU A 334 -2.90 4.01 -4.51
C LEU A 334 -2.12 5.22 -3.99
N ALA A 335 -2.54 5.71 -2.83
CA ALA A 335 -1.92 6.86 -2.19
C ALA A 335 -0.40 6.71 -2.06
N TYR A 336 0.34 7.73 -2.52
CA TYR A 336 1.80 7.82 -2.41
C TYR A 336 2.60 6.69 -3.10
N ALA A 337 1.97 5.85 -3.96
CA ALA A 337 2.62 4.65 -4.49
C ALA A 337 3.98 4.92 -5.18
N PRO A 338 4.13 5.93 -6.05
CA PRO A 338 5.41 6.22 -6.70
C PRO A 338 6.53 6.60 -5.72
N PHE A 339 6.18 7.30 -4.63
CA PHE A 339 7.13 7.69 -3.58
C PHE A 339 7.50 6.51 -2.68
N ALA A 340 6.54 5.67 -2.30
CA ALA A 340 6.78 4.45 -1.53
C ALA A 340 7.73 3.51 -2.29
N GLN A 341 7.49 3.30 -3.59
CA GLN A 341 8.34 2.47 -4.44
C GLN A 341 9.77 3.01 -4.54
N ALA A 342 9.93 4.32 -4.75
CA ALA A 342 11.25 4.96 -4.82
C ALA A 342 12.02 4.81 -3.49
N LEU A 343 11.34 4.95 -2.36
CA LEU A 343 11.94 4.77 -1.04
C LEU A 343 12.32 3.32 -0.77
N ARG A 344 11.43 2.35 -1.03
CA ARG A 344 11.74 0.91 -0.87
C ARG A 344 12.94 0.49 -1.72
N ALA A 345 13.00 0.95 -2.96
CA ALA A 345 14.15 0.70 -3.84
C ALA A 345 15.45 1.26 -3.24
N ALA A 346 15.40 2.44 -2.62
CA ALA A 346 16.55 3.02 -1.92
C ALA A 346 16.95 2.25 -0.66
N LEU A 347 15.99 1.73 0.12
CA LEU A 347 16.25 0.96 1.33
C LEU A 347 16.95 -0.37 1.05
N ASN A 348 16.66 -0.99 -0.10
CA ASN A 348 17.30 -2.22 -0.52
C ASN A 348 18.73 -2.00 -1.06
N GLU A 349 19.20 -0.74 -1.17
CA GLU A 349 20.57 -0.43 -1.55
C GLU A 349 21.53 -0.54 -0.34
N PRO A 350 22.59 -1.36 -0.39
CA PRO A 350 23.51 -1.56 0.74
C PRO A 350 24.19 -0.28 1.25
N ARG A 351 24.30 0.75 0.40
CA ARG A 351 24.90 2.06 0.75
C ARG A 351 23.95 2.96 1.54
N SER A 352 22.65 2.72 1.48
CA SER A 352 21.62 3.51 2.16
C SER A 352 21.55 3.25 3.67
N ALA A 353 21.97 2.07 4.14
CA ALA A 353 21.92 1.68 5.55
C ALA A 353 22.59 2.71 6.48
N LYS A 354 23.78 3.20 6.12
CA LYS A 354 24.51 4.22 6.92
C LYS A 354 23.84 5.60 6.91
N ARG A 355 23.03 5.91 5.89
CA ARG A 355 22.31 7.19 5.80
C ARG A 355 21.03 7.13 6.64
N LEU A 356 20.38 5.97 6.71
CA LEU A 356 19.21 5.74 7.55
C LEU A 356 19.51 5.88 9.04
N GLU A 357 20.71 5.53 9.49
CA GLU A 357 21.16 5.75 10.87
C GLU A 357 21.11 7.24 11.29
N LYS A 358 21.28 8.16 10.34
CA LYS A 358 21.26 9.62 10.60
C LYS A 358 19.85 10.15 10.84
N ILE A 359 18.81 9.38 10.52
CA ILE A 359 17.43 9.82 10.66
C ILE A 359 17.02 9.65 12.13
N PRO A 360 16.51 10.70 12.79
CA PRO A 360 15.97 10.59 14.14
C PRO A 360 14.87 9.52 14.25
N PRO A 361 14.85 8.70 15.32
CA PRO A 361 13.83 7.66 15.51
C PRO A 361 12.38 8.16 15.37
N PRO A 362 11.98 9.34 15.88
CA PRO A 362 10.62 9.84 15.71
C PRO A 362 10.20 10.04 14.25
N LEU A 363 11.13 10.46 13.38
CA LEU A 363 10.85 10.62 11.96
C LEU A 363 10.76 9.27 11.25
N ARG A 364 11.55 8.27 11.66
CA ARG A 364 11.45 6.91 11.11
C ARG A 364 10.08 6.30 11.40
N VAL A 365 9.54 6.48 12.60
CA VAL A 365 8.20 5.99 12.98
C VAL A 365 7.11 6.65 12.12
N GLN A 366 7.21 7.95 11.84
CA GLN A 366 6.25 8.62 10.96
C GLN A 366 6.37 8.15 9.50
N ALA A 367 7.60 8.04 8.97
CA ALA A 367 7.82 7.55 7.62
C ALA A 367 7.47 6.06 7.45
N ALA A 368 7.52 5.27 8.53
CA ALA A 368 7.14 3.86 8.53
C ALA A 368 5.65 3.63 8.21
N ARG A 369 4.81 4.66 8.33
CA ARG A 369 3.42 4.61 7.85
C ARG A 369 3.35 4.38 6.34
N LEU A 370 4.29 4.95 5.59
CA LEU A 370 4.39 4.78 4.14
C LEU A 370 5.27 3.60 3.75
N VAL A 371 6.36 3.38 4.49
CA VAL A 371 7.36 2.34 4.23
C VAL A 371 7.60 1.53 5.52
N PRO A 372 6.72 0.55 5.83
CA PRO A 372 6.75 -0.21 7.09
C PRO A 372 8.10 -0.87 7.42
N GLU A 373 8.90 -1.16 6.40
CA GLU A 373 10.25 -1.71 6.50
C GLU A 373 11.20 -0.85 7.36
N LEU A 374 10.87 0.42 7.59
CA LEU A 374 11.63 1.35 8.43
C LEU A 374 11.48 1.10 9.95
N ALA A 375 10.42 0.42 10.39
CA ALA A 375 10.13 0.21 11.81
C ALA A 375 9.58 -1.21 12.05
N ALA A 376 10.47 -2.21 12.02
CA ALA A 376 10.10 -3.63 12.08
C ALA A 376 9.32 -4.08 13.34
N ASN A 377 9.22 -3.27 14.42
CA ASN A 377 8.57 -3.69 15.68
C ASN A 377 7.87 -2.57 16.50
N ASP A 378 7.84 -1.30 16.06
CA ASP A 378 7.30 -0.19 16.85
C ASP A 378 6.24 0.60 16.05
N PHE A 379 5.02 0.07 15.98
CA PHE A 379 3.86 0.87 15.56
C PHE A 379 3.34 1.61 16.80
N ALA A 380 3.66 2.89 16.92
CA ALA A 380 2.95 3.74 17.87
C ALA A 380 1.50 3.93 17.36
N PRO A 381 0.48 3.73 18.21
CA PRO A 381 -0.91 3.94 17.80
C PRO A 381 -1.11 5.37 17.29
N ALA A 382 -1.94 5.51 16.26
CA ALA A 382 -2.27 6.80 15.69
C ALA A 382 -2.95 7.68 16.75
N MET A 383 -2.29 8.77 17.14
CA MET A 383 -3.04 9.92 17.60
C MET A 383 -3.38 10.73 16.36
N GLU A 384 -4.65 10.70 15.94
CA GLU A 384 -5.24 11.64 14.99
C GLU A 384 -5.33 13.01 15.69
N ASP A 385 -4.18 13.61 15.96
CA ASP A 385 -4.09 14.98 16.45
C ASP A 385 -3.90 15.95 15.28
N VAL A 386 -4.14 17.22 15.58
CA VAL A 386 -3.93 18.31 14.62
C VAL A 386 -2.43 18.36 14.29
N GLY A 387 -2.08 18.20 13.01
CA GLY A 387 -0.69 18.24 12.54
C GLY A 387 -0.01 16.92 12.28
N ALA A 388 -0.68 15.79 12.50
CA ALA A 388 -0.14 14.49 12.18
C ALA A 388 0.23 14.35 10.69
N GLN A 389 -0.60 14.87 9.76
CA GLN A 389 -0.30 14.90 8.32
C GLN A 389 0.96 15.70 7.99
N ALA A 390 1.10 16.92 8.52
CA ALA A 390 2.27 17.75 8.25
C ALA A 390 3.57 17.13 8.78
N ARG A 391 3.53 16.49 9.97
CA ARG A 391 4.68 15.75 10.51
C ARG A 391 5.01 14.52 9.68
N PHE A 392 4.00 13.82 9.16
CA PHE A 392 4.17 12.71 8.24
C PHE A 392 4.85 13.17 6.93
N LEU A 393 4.32 14.21 6.28
CA LEU A 393 4.90 14.77 5.06
C LEU A 393 6.33 15.27 5.29
N ASP A 394 6.59 15.93 6.43
CA ASP A 394 7.94 16.37 6.79
C ASP A 394 8.87 15.18 7.01
N ALA A 395 8.45 14.14 7.72
CA ALA A 395 9.24 12.94 7.94
C ALA A 395 9.62 12.23 6.64
N VAL A 396 8.66 12.04 5.72
CA VAL A 396 8.90 11.45 4.40
C VAL A 396 9.84 12.35 3.58
N THR A 397 9.63 13.67 3.61
CA THR A 397 10.51 14.63 2.94
C THR A 397 11.95 14.59 3.48
N GLN A 398 12.12 14.57 4.80
CA GLN A 398 13.44 14.46 5.43
C GLN A 398 14.13 13.13 5.09
N LEU A 399 13.37 12.05 4.97
CA LEU A 399 13.88 10.76 4.51
C LEU A 399 14.41 10.87 3.07
N PHE A 400 13.66 11.45 2.14
CA PHE A 400 14.12 11.72 0.77
C PHE A 400 15.41 12.55 0.75
N LEU A 401 15.45 13.65 1.51
CA LEU A 401 16.60 14.53 1.58
C LEU A 401 17.83 13.82 2.19
N THR A 402 17.65 13.02 3.23
CA THR A 402 18.75 12.31 3.89
C THR A 402 19.32 11.20 3.02
N LEU A 403 18.45 10.45 2.33
CA LEU A 403 18.86 9.37 1.43
C LEU A 403 19.64 9.90 0.23
N THR A 404 19.29 11.09 -0.27
CA THR A 404 19.91 11.71 -1.45
C THR A 404 21.19 12.50 -1.15
N GLN A 405 21.48 12.77 0.12
CA GLN A 405 22.69 13.51 0.53
C GLN A 405 23.95 12.65 0.48
N ASN A 406 24.81 12.90 -0.52
CA ASN A 406 26.09 12.19 -0.69
C ASN A 406 27.25 13.07 -1.19
N GLY A 407 27.28 14.35 -0.82
CA GLY A 407 28.33 15.31 -1.23
C GLY A 407 28.12 15.94 -2.61
N ALA A 408 27.53 15.21 -3.56
CA ALA A 408 26.95 15.76 -4.79
C ALA A 408 25.45 16.08 -4.59
N PRO A 409 24.85 16.98 -5.39
CA PRO A 409 23.41 17.18 -5.39
C PRO A 409 22.64 15.88 -5.63
N GLY A 410 21.59 15.66 -4.85
CA GLY A 410 20.70 14.52 -5.04
C GLY A 410 19.84 14.68 -6.28
N VAL A 411 19.32 13.58 -6.82
CA VAL A 411 18.33 13.63 -7.89
C VAL A 411 17.11 12.78 -7.53
N PHE A 412 15.91 13.35 -7.71
CA PHE A 412 14.66 12.61 -7.70
C PHE A 412 14.01 12.72 -9.08
N LEU A 413 13.92 11.61 -9.80
CA LEU A 413 13.16 11.51 -11.06
C LEU A 413 11.76 10.98 -10.78
N CYS A 414 10.74 11.69 -11.25
CA CYS A 414 9.38 11.17 -11.38
C CYS A 414 8.98 11.15 -12.87
N ASP A 415 8.96 9.94 -13.45
CA ASP A 415 8.57 9.72 -14.84
C ASP A 415 7.03 9.61 -14.98
N ASP A 416 6.47 10.18 -16.06
CA ASP A 416 5.03 10.29 -16.32
C ASP A 416 4.22 10.93 -15.15
N ALA A 417 4.72 12.03 -14.55
CA ALA A 417 4.19 12.67 -13.35
C ALA A 417 2.72 13.14 -13.45
N GLN A 418 2.14 13.24 -14.65
CA GLN A 418 0.71 13.53 -14.84
C GLN A 418 -0.22 12.47 -14.22
N TRP A 419 0.29 11.27 -13.93
CA TRP A 419 -0.46 10.19 -13.29
C TRP A 419 -0.30 10.11 -11.77
N LEU A 420 0.37 11.07 -11.14
CA LEU A 420 0.45 11.11 -9.68
C LEU A 420 -0.95 11.24 -9.05
N ASP A 421 -1.20 10.47 -8.01
CA ASP A 421 -2.34 10.64 -7.11
C ASP A 421 -2.25 11.97 -6.37
N GLU A 422 -3.36 12.40 -5.77
CA GLU A 422 -3.44 13.71 -5.13
C GLU A 422 -2.54 13.81 -3.90
N ALA A 423 -2.45 12.73 -3.11
CA ALA A 423 -1.57 12.67 -1.96
C ALA A 423 -0.09 12.80 -2.40
N SER A 424 0.31 12.08 -3.45
CA SER A 424 1.63 12.22 -4.08
C SER A 424 1.93 13.64 -4.58
N LEU A 425 0.94 14.33 -5.15
CA LEU A 425 1.10 15.73 -5.58
C LEU A 425 1.34 16.67 -4.39
N GLU A 426 0.67 16.42 -3.26
CA GLU A 426 0.89 17.18 -2.02
C GLU A 426 2.31 16.93 -1.45
N LEU A 427 2.76 15.68 -1.41
CA LEU A 427 4.11 15.34 -0.98
C LEU A 427 5.17 15.95 -1.92
N LEU A 428 4.94 15.92 -3.23
CA LEU A 428 5.80 16.58 -4.22
C LEU A 428 5.89 18.09 -3.94
N ALA A 429 4.75 18.74 -3.67
CA ALA A 429 4.72 20.15 -3.29
C ALA A 429 5.54 20.42 -2.02
N PHE A 430 5.44 19.53 -1.02
CA PHE A 430 6.21 19.64 0.23
C PHE A 430 7.72 19.51 -0.02
N LEU A 431 8.13 18.56 -0.86
CA LEU A 431 9.53 18.36 -1.28
C LEU A 431 10.06 19.57 -2.06
N ILE A 432 9.28 20.12 -2.99
CA ILE A 432 9.64 21.30 -3.79
C ILE A 432 9.89 22.52 -2.88
N ARG A 433 9.06 22.74 -1.86
CA ARG A 433 9.24 23.86 -0.90
C ARG A 433 10.57 23.79 -0.15
N ARG A 434 11.17 22.60 0.00
CA ARG A 434 12.49 22.43 0.66
C ARG A 434 13.68 22.69 -0.26
N LEU A 435 13.48 22.85 -1.58
CA LEU A 435 14.55 23.11 -2.54
C LEU A 435 15.36 24.37 -2.20
N LYS A 436 14.76 25.39 -1.57
CA LYS A 436 15.48 26.61 -1.15
C LYS A 436 16.71 26.31 -0.26
N ASN A 437 16.65 25.24 0.53
CA ASN A 437 17.65 24.92 1.55
C ASN A 437 18.25 23.52 1.35
N SER A 438 18.07 22.90 0.19
CA SER A 438 18.50 21.52 -0.03
C SER A 438 19.03 21.32 -1.45
N PRO A 439 20.22 20.73 -1.62
CA PRO A 439 20.83 20.48 -2.93
C PRO A 439 20.18 19.26 -3.61
N LEU A 440 18.91 19.38 -3.97
CA LEU A 440 18.13 18.34 -4.65
C LEU A 440 17.70 18.83 -6.03
N CYS A 441 17.90 18.01 -7.05
CA CYS A 441 17.32 18.17 -8.38
C CYS A 441 16.06 17.32 -8.46
N ILE A 442 14.89 17.95 -8.56
CA ILE A 442 13.64 17.23 -8.86
C ILE A 442 13.45 17.28 -10.38
N LEU A 443 13.50 16.13 -11.03
CA LEU A 443 13.26 15.98 -12.46
C LEU A 443 11.90 15.34 -12.68
N LEU A 444 11.00 16.06 -13.33
CA LEU A 444 9.68 15.56 -13.70
C LEU A 444 9.61 15.37 -15.20
N THR A 445 8.90 14.34 -15.65
CA THR A 445 8.47 14.25 -17.04
C THR A 445 6.95 14.22 -17.11
N TRP A 446 6.37 14.88 -18.12
CA TRP A 446 4.94 14.76 -18.35
C TRP A 446 4.52 14.96 -19.80
N ARG A 447 3.27 14.66 -20.09
CA ARG A 447 2.62 14.90 -21.38
C ARG A 447 1.83 16.20 -21.33
N GLY A 448 2.23 17.18 -22.15
CA GLY A 448 1.65 18.53 -22.11
C GLY A 448 0.15 18.54 -22.41
N GLU A 449 -0.30 17.69 -23.34
CA GLU A 449 -1.71 17.54 -23.71
C GLU A 449 -2.59 16.90 -22.63
N GLU A 450 -2.02 16.10 -21.72
CA GLU A 450 -2.75 15.42 -20.64
C GLU A 450 -2.85 16.28 -19.36
N ILE A 451 -2.13 17.42 -19.31
CA ILE A 451 -2.14 18.32 -18.15
C ILE A 451 -3.00 19.55 -18.44
N ALA A 452 -4.15 19.62 -17.78
CA ALA A 452 -5.04 20.78 -17.83
C ALA A 452 -4.34 22.08 -17.35
N PRO A 453 -4.75 23.28 -17.84
CA PRO A 453 -4.11 24.54 -17.49
C PRO A 453 -4.02 24.81 -15.97
N ASN A 454 -5.02 24.37 -15.21
CA ASN A 454 -5.12 24.60 -13.77
C ASN A 454 -4.55 23.46 -12.91
N HIS A 455 -3.89 22.47 -13.52
CA HIS A 455 -3.38 21.29 -12.82
C HIS A 455 -2.30 21.66 -11.78
N PRO A 456 -2.24 20.98 -10.61
CA PRO A 456 -1.28 21.27 -9.54
C PRO A 456 0.19 21.32 -10.01
N LEU A 457 0.61 20.40 -10.89
CA LEU A 457 1.97 20.39 -11.45
C LEU A 457 2.36 21.70 -12.17
N ARG A 458 1.43 22.30 -12.94
CA ARG A 458 1.70 23.58 -13.63
C ARG A 458 1.84 24.72 -12.63
N ARG A 459 1.06 24.70 -11.54
CA ARG A 459 1.15 25.69 -10.45
C ARG A 459 2.49 25.59 -9.74
N LEU A 460 2.88 24.38 -9.32
CA LEU A 460 4.17 24.11 -8.68
C LEU A 460 5.35 24.57 -9.54
N TYR A 461 5.30 24.27 -10.84
CA TYR A 461 6.30 24.75 -11.79
C TYR A 461 6.32 26.28 -11.89
N ALA A 462 5.16 26.93 -12.06
CA ALA A 462 5.06 28.37 -12.19
C ALA A 462 5.55 29.12 -10.94
N ASP A 463 5.30 28.58 -9.75
CA ASP A 463 5.74 29.17 -8.49
C ASP A 463 7.28 29.11 -8.36
N GLU A 464 7.89 27.97 -8.66
CA GLU A 464 9.36 27.86 -8.62
C GLU A 464 10.06 28.59 -9.77
N LEU A 465 9.38 28.78 -10.90
CA LEU A 465 9.88 29.61 -12.01
C LEU A 465 10.01 31.07 -11.58
N ARG A 466 9.05 31.61 -10.83
CA ARG A 466 9.13 32.96 -10.24
C ARG A 466 10.29 33.14 -9.27
N HIS A 467 10.78 32.03 -8.73
CA HIS A 467 11.91 31.99 -7.81
C HIS A 467 13.23 31.59 -8.48
N GLU A 468 13.28 31.55 -9.83
CA GLU A 468 14.46 31.21 -10.64
C GLU A 468 15.05 29.81 -10.33
N ARG A 469 14.22 28.89 -9.81
CA ARG A 469 14.61 27.50 -9.48
C ARG A 469 13.99 26.45 -10.38
N ALA A 470 13.16 26.85 -11.35
CA ALA A 470 12.53 25.92 -12.28
C ALA A 470 12.93 26.16 -13.74
N GLN A 471 13.04 25.06 -14.51
CA GLN A 471 13.27 25.10 -15.94
C GLN A 471 12.40 24.05 -16.66
N LEU A 472 11.76 24.45 -17.77
CA LEU A 472 10.96 23.59 -18.63
C LEU A 472 11.69 23.35 -19.95
N ILE A 473 11.82 22.08 -20.32
CA ILE A 473 12.37 21.61 -21.59
C ILE A 473 11.24 20.94 -22.38
N SER A 474 10.69 21.66 -23.35
CA SER A 474 9.65 21.13 -24.25
C SER A 474 10.32 20.43 -25.43
N LEU A 475 10.01 19.14 -25.61
CA LEU A 475 10.53 18.32 -26.69
C LEU A 475 9.61 18.40 -27.91
N THR A 476 10.19 18.81 -29.04
CA THR A 476 9.53 18.74 -30.35
C THR A 476 9.87 17.44 -31.06
N ARG A 477 9.15 17.12 -32.13
CA ARG A 477 9.51 16.03 -33.04
C ARG A 477 10.90 16.24 -33.65
N LEU A 478 11.57 15.15 -34.03
CA LEU A 478 12.91 15.19 -34.61
C LEU A 478 12.89 15.98 -35.92
N ALA A 479 13.93 16.78 -36.14
CA ALA A 479 14.15 17.39 -37.43
C ALA A 479 14.47 16.29 -38.47
N PRO A 480 14.17 16.51 -39.76
CA PRO A 480 14.49 15.55 -40.82
C PRO A 480 15.96 15.10 -40.80
N ALA A 481 16.90 16.01 -40.50
CA ALA A 481 18.32 15.68 -40.41
C ALA A 481 18.63 14.69 -39.27
N ASP A 482 17.95 14.81 -38.13
CA ASP A 482 18.14 13.92 -36.97
C ASP A 482 17.48 12.55 -37.22
N ALA A 483 16.31 12.53 -37.86
CA ALA A 483 15.66 11.31 -38.31
C ALA A 483 16.54 10.55 -39.31
N GLN A 484 17.09 11.27 -40.30
CA GLN A 484 18.01 10.71 -41.29
C GLN A 484 19.28 10.15 -40.65
N ALA A 485 19.82 10.78 -39.60
CA ALA A 485 20.97 10.26 -38.87
C ALA A 485 20.66 8.91 -38.19
N LEU A 486 19.48 8.74 -37.60
CA LEU A 486 19.04 7.44 -37.05
C LEU A 486 18.90 6.37 -38.16
N ILE A 487 18.32 6.74 -39.31
CA ILE A 487 18.20 5.86 -40.47
C ILE A 487 19.57 5.41 -40.98
N GLN A 488 20.54 6.34 -41.07
CA GLN A 488 21.91 6.02 -41.48
C GLN A 488 22.62 5.09 -40.50
N ILE A 489 22.38 5.23 -39.19
CA ILE A 489 22.91 4.32 -38.18
C ILE A 489 22.37 2.91 -38.39
N ALA A 490 21.07 2.76 -38.63
CA ALA A 490 20.47 1.44 -38.90
C ALA A 490 21.00 0.82 -40.20
N ALA A 491 21.12 1.63 -41.26
CA ALA A 491 21.70 1.18 -42.53
C ALA A 491 23.16 0.72 -42.35
N ALA A 492 23.96 1.44 -41.56
CA ALA A 492 25.34 1.06 -41.23
C ALA A 492 25.44 -0.24 -40.41
N ARG A 493 24.36 -0.64 -39.74
CA ARG A 493 24.25 -1.90 -38.98
C ARG A 493 23.68 -3.06 -39.80
N GLY A 494 23.39 -2.84 -41.09
CA GLY A 494 22.98 -3.90 -42.02
C GLY A 494 21.52 -3.87 -42.42
N ALA A 495 20.71 -2.88 -41.99
CA ALA A 495 19.36 -2.72 -42.49
C ALA A 495 19.35 -2.32 -43.99
N ALA A 496 18.61 -3.05 -44.82
CA ALA A 496 18.49 -2.76 -46.25
C ALA A 496 17.54 -1.58 -46.49
N ILE A 497 18.07 -0.36 -46.43
CA ILE A 497 17.29 0.88 -46.57
C ILE A 497 17.72 1.64 -47.82
N ASP A 498 16.83 1.68 -48.82
CA ASP A 498 17.02 2.53 -50.01
C ASP A 498 16.46 3.95 -49.79
N ALA A 499 16.71 4.84 -50.75
CA ALA A 499 16.27 6.24 -50.65
C ALA A 499 14.75 6.40 -50.67
N ALA A 500 14.00 5.46 -51.26
CA ALA A 500 12.54 5.51 -51.30
C ALA A 500 11.95 5.11 -49.95
N LEU A 501 12.48 4.06 -49.33
CA LEU A 501 12.12 3.59 -48.01
C LEU A 501 12.51 4.61 -46.93
N ALA A 502 13.69 5.22 -47.00
CA ALA A 502 14.10 6.27 -46.06
C ALA A 502 13.09 7.43 -46.04
N LYS A 503 12.70 7.96 -47.21
CA LYS A 503 11.67 9.00 -47.31
C LYS A 503 10.32 8.56 -46.77
N ARG A 504 9.98 7.28 -46.95
CA ARG A 504 8.73 6.72 -46.43
C ARG A 504 8.78 6.63 -44.90
N LEU A 505 9.87 6.15 -44.32
CA LEU A 505 10.09 6.11 -42.85
C LEU A 505 10.00 7.52 -42.24
N GLU A 506 10.60 8.53 -42.87
CA GLU A 506 10.49 9.92 -42.43
C GLU A 506 9.03 10.42 -42.45
N ARG A 507 8.29 10.11 -43.52
CA ARG A 507 6.89 10.52 -43.66
C ARG A 507 5.98 9.82 -42.64
N GLU A 508 6.05 8.50 -42.55
CA GLU A 508 5.14 7.71 -41.68
C GLU A 508 5.48 7.88 -40.19
N SER A 509 6.75 8.12 -39.84
CA SER A 509 7.11 8.43 -38.45
C SER A 509 6.72 9.84 -38.02
N GLU A 510 6.47 10.74 -38.98
CA GLU A 510 6.24 12.18 -38.78
C GLU A 510 7.27 12.85 -37.83
N GLY A 511 8.49 12.30 -37.77
CA GLY A 511 9.55 12.74 -36.86
C GLY A 511 9.39 12.29 -35.39
N GLN A 512 8.47 11.39 -35.06
CA GLN A 512 8.40 10.82 -33.72
C GLN A 512 9.50 9.73 -33.53
N PRO A 513 10.43 9.90 -32.56
CA PRO A 513 11.52 8.94 -32.35
C PRO A 513 11.05 7.52 -32.11
N PHE A 514 9.97 7.33 -31.35
CA PHE A 514 9.43 6.00 -31.07
C PHE A 514 9.07 5.25 -32.36
N PHE A 515 8.29 5.85 -33.26
CA PHE A 515 7.93 5.19 -34.53
C PHE A 515 9.15 4.87 -35.37
N LEU A 516 10.03 5.85 -35.52
CA LEU A 516 11.21 5.68 -36.37
C LEU A 516 12.09 4.54 -35.83
N ILE A 517 12.42 4.54 -34.54
CA ILE A 517 13.26 3.51 -33.93
C ILE A 517 12.61 2.14 -34.05
N GLU A 518 11.29 2.02 -33.84
CA GLU A 518 10.58 0.75 -33.97
C GLU A 518 10.60 0.20 -35.41
N PHE A 519 10.42 1.05 -36.42
CA PHE A 519 10.56 0.63 -37.82
C PHE A 519 11.99 0.21 -38.16
N LEU A 520 12.99 0.93 -37.64
CA LEU A 520 14.40 0.61 -37.88
C LEU A 520 14.80 -0.73 -37.25
N LYS A 521 14.32 -1.02 -36.03
CA LYS A 521 14.55 -2.32 -35.37
C LYS A 521 13.95 -3.49 -36.15
N LEU A 522 12.75 -3.30 -36.70
CA LEU A 522 12.13 -4.32 -37.56
C LEU A 522 12.95 -4.58 -38.82
N LEU A 523 13.48 -3.52 -39.45
CA LEU A 523 14.33 -3.63 -40.63
C LEU A 523 15.68 -4.27 -40.35
N GLU A 524 16.33 -3.94 -39.22
CA GLU A 524 17.58 -4.56 -38.79
C GLU A 524 17.42 -6.07 -38.57
N ARG A 525 16.24 -6.52 -38.09
CA ARG A 525 16.01 -7.93 -37.77
C ARG A 525 15.54 -8.78 -38.95
N ASP A 526 14.56 -8.29 -39.72
CA ASP A 526 13.86 -9.07 -40.75
C ASP A 526 14.36 -8.77 -42.17
N GLY A 527 15.21 -7.76 -42.35
CA GLY A 527 15.80 -7.35 -43.62
C GLY A 527 14.83 -6.72 -44.63
N THR A 528 13.52 -6.87 -44.41
CA THR A 528 12.43 -6.31 -45.24
C THR A 528 11.24 -5.94 -44.36
N LEU A 529 10.45 -4.94 -44.76
CA LEU A 529 9.14 -4.69 -44.18
C LEU A 529 8.11 -5.63 -44.86
N PRO A 530 7.10 -6.15 -44.15
CA PRO A 530 6.12 -7.07 -44.72
C PRO A 530 5.51 -6.52 -46.03
N GLU A 531 5.71 -7.28 -47.13
CA GLU A 531 5.40 -6.84 -48.50
C GLU A 531 3.90 -6.88 -48.86
N GLN A 532 3.02 -7.35 -47.97
CA GLN A 532 1.57 -7.40 -48.23
C GLN A 532 0.88 -6.28 -47.45
N ASP A 533 0.58 -5.20 -48.18
CA ASP A 533 -0.16 -3.99 -47.77
C ASP A 533 0.55 -2.97 -46.85
N GLY A 534 1.81 -2.64 -47.16
CA GLY A 534 2.43 -1.36 -46.77
C GLY A 534 3.00 -1.27 -45.33
N LEU A 535 3.88 -0.28 -45.11
CA LEU A 535 4.25 0.21 -43.78
C LEU A 535 2.95 0.48 -43.00
N PRO A 536 2.83 -0.05 -41.77
CA PRO A 536 1.74 0.30 -40.86
C PRO A 536 1.46 1.80 -40.91
N ALA A 537 0.24 2.18 -41.29
CA ALA A 537 -0.17 3.58 -41.33
C ALA A 537 -0.36 4.13 -39.91
N THR A 538 -0.45 3.25 -38.91
CA THR A 538 -0.67 3.61 -37.51
C THR A 538 0.18 2.78 -36.54
N VAL A 539 0.38 3.31 -35.33
CA VAL A 539 1.01 2.62 -34.19
C VAL A 539 0.38 1.27 -33.91
N ARG A 540 -0.94 1.21 -34.08
CA ARG A 540 -1.74 0.04 -33.73
C ARG A 540 -1.39 -1.12 -34.65
N GLU A 541 -1.40 -0.90 -35.96
CA GLU A 541 -1.01 -1.91 -36.96
C GLU A 541 0.43 -2.41 -36.75
N LEU A 542 1.35 -1.52 -36.36
CA LEU A 542 2.73 -1.88 -36.03
C LEU A 542 2.78 -2.83 -34.82
N LEU A 543 2.05 -2.52 -33.76
CA LEU A 543 2.00 -3.33 -32.54
C LEU A 543 1.25 -4.66 -32.78
N GLU A 544 0.15 -4.65 -33.53
CA GLU A 544 -0.60 -5.85 -33.94
C GLU A 544 0.28 -6.81 -34.75
N SER A 545 1.09 -6.30 -35.67
CA SER A 545 2.07 -7.10 -36.43
C SER A 545 3.12 -7.76 -35.52
N ARG A 546 3.57 -7.07 -34.46
CA ARG A 546 4.49 -7.66 -33.47
C ARG A 546 3.80 -8.75 -32.64
N LEU A 547 2.55 -8.54 -32.25
CA LEU A 547 1.74 -9.51 -31.52
C LEU A 547 1.36 -10.74 -32.36
N ALA A 548 1.31 -10.61 -33.69
CA ALA A 548 1.05 -11.75 -34.59
C ALA A 548 2.23 -12.74 -34.67
N ARG A 549 3.43 -12.33 -34.23
CA ARG A 549 4.67 -13.11 -34.37
C ARG A 549 5.08 -13.87 -33.12
N ILE A 550 4.41 -13.63 -32.00
CA ILE A 550 4.69 -14.33 -30.74
C ILE A 550 3.90 -15.64 -30.65
N GLY A 551 4.46 -16.62 -29.94
CA GLY A 551 3.78 -17.87 -29.64
C GLY A 551 2.49 -17.68 -28.83
N GLU A 552 1.60 -18.67 -28.89
CA GLU A 552 0.32 -18.64 -28.16
C GLU A 552 0.53 -18.54 -26.64
N THR A 553 1.52 -19.25 -26.09
CA THR A 553 1.88 -19.18 -24.66
C THR A 553 2.36 -17.77 -24.29
N ALA A 554 3.24 -17.16 -25.10
CA ALA A 554 3.70 -15.79 -24.91
C ALA A 554 2.54 -14.78 -24.98
N ARG A 555 1.59 -14.96 -25.90
CA ARG A 555 0.40 -14.10 -25.99
C ARG A 555 -0.47 -14.17 -24.74
N GLN A 556 -0.64 -15.37 -24.18
CA GLN A 556 -1.43 -15.56 -22.96
C GLN A 556 -0.76 -14.96 -21.72
N ILE A 557 0.56 -15.08 -21.62
CA ILE A 557 1.34 -14.44 -20.55
C ILE A 557 1.33 -12.93 -20.71
N LEU A 558 1.46 -12.41 -21.93
CA LEU A 558 1.35 -10.99 -22.20
C LEU A 558 -0.05 -10.44 -21.85
N SER A 559 -1.10 -11.25 -22.03
CA SER A 559 -2.46 -10.92 -21.60
C SER A 559 -2.60 -10.89 -20.07
N ALA A 560 -1.97 -11.84 -19.36
CA ALA A 560 -1.91 -11.85 -17.90
C ALA A 560 -1.14 -10.64 -17.35
N ALA A 561 0.03 -10.35 -17.93
CA ALA A 561 0.82 -9.16 -17.68
C ALA A 561 0.01 -7.88 -17.91
N ALA A 562 -0.73 -7.78 -19.01
CA ALA A 562 -1.53 -6.59 -19.32
C ALA A 562 -2.64 -6.34 -18.29
N ALA A 563 -3.19 -7.41 -17.69
CA ALA A 563 -4.17 -7.32 -16.61
C ALA A 563 -3.55 -6.95 -15.25
N LEU A 564 -2.31 -7.36 -14.98
CA LEU A 564 -1.53 -6.97 -13.79
C LEU A 564 -1.13 -5.49 -13.80
N GLY A 565 -0.88 -4.93 -14.99
CA GLY A 565 -0.54 -3.52 -15.17
C GLY A 565 0.70 -3.33 -16.05
N ARG A 566 1.22 -2.10 -16.10
CA ARG A 566 2.39 -1.78 -16.93
C ARG A 566 3.69 -2.42 -16.42
N SER A 567 3.75 -2.70 -15.13
CA SER A 567 4.89 -3.26 -14.45
C SER A 567 4.45 -4.39 -13.54
N PHE A 568 5.19 -5.50 -13.55
CA PHE A 568 4.84 -6.69 -12.78
C PHE A 568 6.08 -7.53 -12.44
N GLU A 569 5.95 -8.34 -11.40
CA GLU A 569 6.97 -9.29 -10.95
C GLU A 569 6.72 -10.66 -11.57
N PHE A 570 7.78 -11.47 -11.67
CA PHE A 570 7.72 -12.82 -12.22
C PHE A 570 6.66 -13.68 -11.52
N GLU A 571 6.69 -13.68 -10.19
CA GLU A 571 5.84 -14.53 -9.34
C GLU A 571 4.35 -14.19 -9.52
N LEU A 572 4.02 -12.93 -9.82
CA LEU A 572 2.63 -12.55 -10.10
C LEU A 572 2.18 -13.02 -11.46
N VAL A 573 2.96 -12.78 -12.52
CA VAL A 573 2.54 -13.15 -13.87
C VAL A 573 2.46 -14.67 -14.03
N ASP A 574 3.35 -15.41 -13.35
CA ASP A 574 3.31 -16.86 -13.28
C ASP A 574 1.98 -17.35 -12.66
N ALA A 575 1.68 -16.90 -11.44
CA ALA A 575 0.45 -17.27 -10.74
C ALA A 575 -0.83 -16.86 -11.51
N VAL A 576 -0.85 -15.68 -12.13
CA VAL A 576 -2.02 -15.16 -12.85
C VAL A 576 -2.26 -15.85 -14.19
N SER A 577 -1.18 -16.13 -14.93
CA SER A 577 -1.27 -16.82 -16.21
C SER A 577 -1.85 -18.23 -16.06
N GLY A 578 -1.57 -18.88 -14.92
CA GLY A 578 -1.90 -20.28 -14.64
C GLY A 578 -1.15 -21.24 -15.56
N ARG A 579 0.08 -20.87 -15.93
CA ARG A 579 1.04 -21.67 -16.69
C ARG A 579 2.08 -22.25 -15.73
N SER A 580 2.88 -23.20 -16.22
CA SER A 580 4.02 -23.69 -15.45
C SER A 580 5.15 -22.67 -15.44
N GLU A 581 5.98 -22.67 -14.40
CA GLU A 581 7.11 -21.74 -14.24
C GLU A 581 8.02 -21.72 -15.48
N ASN A 582 8.31 -22.89 -16.05
CA ASN A 582 9.13 -23.02 -17.26
C ASN A 582 8.46 -22.42 -18.51
N GLU A 583 7.16 -22.63 -18.70
CA GLU A 583 6.41 -21.99 -19.79
C GLU A 583 6.38 -20.46 -19.61
N THR A 584 6.21 -20.00 -18.37
CA THR A 584 6.21 -18.58 -18.02
C THR A 584 7.56 -17.95 -18.35
N LEU A 585 8.64 -18.56 -17.90
CA LEU A 585 10.00 -18.07 -18.14
C LEU A 585 10.35 -18.05 -19.62
N ALA A 586 10.13 -19.15 -20.35
CA ALA A 586 10.43 -19.23 -21.78
C ALA A 586 9.65 -18.19 -22.61
N ALA A 587 8.41 -17.92 -22.23
CA ALA A 587 7.61 -16.88 -22.86
C ALA A 587 8.09 -15.47 -22.47
N LEU A 588 8.52 -15.21 -21.23
CA LEU A 588 9.09 -13.91 -20.86
C LEU A 588 10.42 -13.65 -21.58
N GLU A 589 11.25 -14.69 -21.77
CA GLU A 589 12.45 -14.62 -22.61
C GLU A 589 12.10 -14.29 -24.07
N GLU A 590 11.09 -14.96 -24.64
CA GLU A 590 10.57 -14.65 -25.98
C GLU A 590 10.08 -13.20 -26.05
N LEU A 591 9.22 -12.75 -25.13
CA LEU A 591 8.67 -11.41 -25.10
C LEU A 591 9.75 -10.33 -24.94
N THR A 592 10.80 -10.61 -24.17
CA THR A 592 11.95 -9.71 -23.98
C THR A 592 12.83 -9.68 -25.23
N ALA A 593 13.12 -10.83 -25.84
CA ALA A 593 13.87 -10.93 -27.10
C ALA A 593 13.13 -10.27 -28.28
N GLN A 594 11.80 -10.31 -28.25
CA GLN A 594 10.94 -9.60 -29.20
C GLN A 594 10.83 -8.10 -28.89
N GLY A 595 11.38 -7.62 -27.77
CA GLY A 595 11.36 -6.21 -27.35
C GLY A 595 9.97 -5.71 -26.95
N LEU A 596 9.08 -6.60 -26.52
CA LEU A 596 7.74 -6.24 -26.02
C LEU A 596 7.79 -5.90 -24.54
N LEU A 597 8.64 -6.61 -23.79
CA LEU A 597 8.93 -6.37 -22.39
C LEU A 597 10.40 -5.97 -22.20
N VAL A 598 10.68 -5.30 -21.08
CA VAL A 598 12.04 -5.02 -20.60
C VAL A 598 12.17 -5.57 -19.19
N GLU A 599 13.17 -6.40 -18.99
CA GLU A 599 13.57 -6.90 -17.69
C GLU A 599 14.42 -5.87 -16.94
N SER A 600 14.16 -5.69 -15.65
CA SER A 600 14.95 -4.84 -14.77
C SER A 600 15.07 -5.45 -13.38
N ALA A 601 16.29 -5.46 -12.83
CA ALA A 601 16.50 -5.84 -11.44
C ALA A 601 16.35 -4.58 -10.56
N ARG A 602 15.32 -4.53 -9.72
CA ARG A 602 15.12 -3.45 -8.75
C ARG A 602 15.01 -4.04 -7.34
N GLY A 603 15.86 -3.57 -6.44
CA GLY A 603 15.79 -3.93 -5.02
C GLY A 603 15.99 -5.42 -4.71
N GLY A 604 16.64 -6.18 -5.59
CA GLY A 604 16.89 -7.62 -5.42
C GLY A 604 15.87 -8.54 -6.10
N ASN A 605 14.73 -8.01 -6.56
CA ASN A 605 13.70 -8.77 -7.28
C ASN A 605 13.72 -8.43 -8.78
N LEU A 606 13.28 -9.41 -9.58
CA LEU A 606 13.18 -9.29 -11.03
C LEU A 606 11.82 -8.68 -11.42
N GLN A 607 11.84 -7.55 -12.11
CA GLN A 607 10.66 -6.80 -12.50
C GLN A 607 10.62 -6.62 -14.02
N TYR A 608 9.46 -6.84 -14.62
CA TYR A 608 9.21 -6.68 -16.04
C TYR A 608 8.31 -5.48 -16.29
N ASP A 609 8.70 -4.68 -17.28
CA ASP A 609 7.92 -3.53 -17.74
C ASP A 609 7.52 -3.71 -19.20
N PHE A 610 6.30 -3.30 -19.56
CA PHE A 610 5.98 -3.05 -20.96
C PHE A 610 6.86 -1.92 -21.51
N THR A 611 7.47 -2.15 -22.67
CA THR A 611 8.26 -1.12 -23.37
C THR A 611 7.44 0.16 -23.57
N HIS A 612 6.16 0.01 -23.88
CA HIS A 612 5.24 1.14 -24.06
C HIS A 612 3.82 0.84 -23.55
N GLU A 613 3.20 1.84 -22.91
CA GLU A 613 1.82 1.77 -22.43
C GLU A 613 0.78 1.43 -23.52
N LYS A 614 0.94 1.91 -24.77
CA LYS A 614 0.03 1.60 -25.87
C LYS A 614 0.02 0.12 -26.23
N LEU A 615 1.15 -0.58 -26.08
CA LEU A 615 1.22 -2.03 -26.29
C LEU A 615 0.40 -2.77 -25.24
N ARG A 616 0.56 -2.40 -23.96
CA ARG A 616 -0.24 -2.96 -22.87
C ARG A 616 -1.73 -2.73 -23.10
N ALA A 617 -2.11 -1.49 -23.39
CA ALA A 617 -3.49 -1.11 -23.65
C ALA A 617 -4.10 -1.92 -24.81
N LEU A 618 -3.36 -2.08 -25.92
CA LEU A 618 -3.79 -2.90 -27.06
C LEU A 618 -4.00 -4.37 -26.66
N VAL A 619 -3.03 -4.99 -25.99
CA VAL A 619 -3.14 -6.39 -25.54
C VAL A 619 -4.31 -6.56 -24.58
N TYR A 620 -4.49 -5.63 -23.65
CA TYR A 620 -5.62 -5.63 -22.75
C TYR A 620 -6.93 -5.52 -23.54
N GLU A 621 -7.05 -4.58 -24.47
CA GLU A 621 -8.22 -4.37 -25.33
C GLU A 621 -8.58 -5.57 -26.22
N GLU A 622 -7.60 -6.29 -26.75
CA GLU A 622 -7.81 -7.52 -27.53
C GLU A 622 -8.23 -8.72 -26.66
N THR A 623 -7.87 -8.71 -25.36
CA THR A 623 -8.25 -9.77 -24.44
C THR A 623 -9.76 -9.74 -24.20
N SER A 624 -10.45 -10.87 -24.33
CA SER A 624 -11.91 -10.93 -24.12
C SER A 624 -12.29 -10.59 -22.68
N LEU A 625 -13.48 -10.01 -22.48
CA LEU A 625 -13.98 -9.63 -21.14
C LEU A 625 -13.96 -10.80 -20.14
N ALA A 626 -14.38 -12.00 -20.59
CA ALA A 626 -14.37 -13.20 -19.76
C ALA A 626 -12.95 -13.57 -19.30
N ARG A 627 -11.96 -13.47 -20.21
CA ARG A 627 -10.56 -13.72 -19.87
C ARG A 627 -10.01 -12.64 -18.95
N ARG A 628 -10.30 -11.36 -19.18
CA ARG A 628 -9.90 -10.27 -18.27
C ARG A 628 -10.44 -10.50 -16.86
N ARG A 629 -11.73 -10.80 -16.71
CA ARG A 629 -12.33 -11.09 -15.39
C ARG A 629 -11.65 -12.26 -14.68
N LEU A 630 -11.32 -13.32 -15.41
CA LEU A 630 -10.56 -14.45 -14.85
C LEU A 630 -9.17 -14.01 -14.38
N LEU A 631 -8.42 -13.28 -15.22
CA LEU A 631 -7.07 -12.83 -14.91
C LEU A 631 -7.07 -11.87 -13.71
N HIS A 632 -8.05 -10.96 -13.62
CA HIS A 632 -8.16 -10.04 -12.49
C HIS A 632 -8.50 -10.76 -11.18
N ARG A 633 -9.41 -11.76 -11.18
CA ARG A 633 -9.65 -12.58 -9.98
C ARG A 633 -8.38 -13.31 -9.55
N ARG A 634 -7.67 -13.95 -10.49
CA ARG A 634 -6.38 -14.60 -10.21
C ARG A 634 -5.33 -13.63 -9.69
N ALA A 635 -5.29 -12.39 -10.20
CA ALA A 635 -4.37 -11.36 -9.73
C ALA A 635 -4.65 -10.98 -8.27
N ALA A 636 -5.91 -10.76 -7.90
CA ALA A 636 -6.28 -10.52 -6.51
C ALA A 636 -5.86 -11.69 -5.61
N ASP A 637 -6.18 -12.93 -6.01
CA ASP A 637 -5.84 -14.12 -5.23
C ASP A 637 -4.32 -14.35 -5.14
N ALA A 638 -3.57 -14.07 -6.22
CA ALA A 638 -2.11 -14.17 -6.23
C ALA A 638 -1.45 -13.14 -5.30
N ILE A 639 -1.96 -11.90 -5.27
CA ILE A 639 -1.48 -10.87 -4.32
C ILE A 639 -1.76 -11.32 -2.88
N LEU A 640 -2.94 -11.87 -2.61
CA LEU A 640 -3.34 -12.36 -1.28
C LEU A 640 -2.48 -13.52 -0.77
N GLN A 641 -1.99 -14.37 -1.67
CA GLN A 641 -1.20 -15.55 -1.31
C GLN A 641 0.30 -15.26 -1.15
N ARG A 642 0.75 -14.02 -1.40
CA ARG A 642 2.18 -13.65 -1.29
C ARG A 642 2.69 -13.77 0.14
N PRO A 643 3.86 -14.42 0.36
CA PRO A 643 4.51 -14.42 1.66
C PRO A 643 4.81 -12.99 2.12
N ARG A 644 4.44 -12.66 3.38
CA ARG A 644 4.68 -11.34 4.01
C ARG A 644 3.98 -10.15 3.32
N VAL A 645 2.88 -10.38 2.60
CA VAL A 645 2.07 -9.29 2.06
C VAL A 645 1.53 -8.41 3.18
N ASN A 646 1.74 -7.10 3.08
CA ASN A 646 1.04 -6.15 3.92
C ASN A 646 -0.31 -5.85 3.29
N LEU A 647 -1.36 -6.52 3.78
CA LEU A 647 -2.71 -6.43 3.23
C LEU A 647 -3.28 -5.02 3.26
N ASP A 648 -2.88 -4.16 4.20
CA ASP A 648 -3.37 -2.77 4.27
C ASP A 648 -2.81 -1.94 3.10
N VAL A 649 -1.52 -2.12 2.81
CA VAL A 649 -0.82 -1.41 1.72
C VAL A 649 -1.36 -1.84 0.35
N GLU A 650 -1.60 -3.14 0.16
CA GLU A 650 -2.05 -3.71 -1.12
C GLU A 650 -3.58 -3.66 -1.29
N ALA A 651 -4.33 -3.24 -0.27
CA ALA A 651 -5.79 -3.31 -0.25
C ALA A 651 -6.44 -2.64 -1.47
N GLY A 652 -5.96 -1.46 -1.88
CA GLY A 652 -6.49 -0.74 -3.03
C GLY A 652 -6.28 -1.50 -4.35
N ALA A 653 -5.12 -2.12 -4.54
CA ALA A 653 -4.82 -2.89 -5.74
C ALA A 653 -5.67 -4.16 -5.78
N ILE A 654 -5.80 -4.86 -4.65
CA ILE A 654 -6.66 -6.03 -4.52
C ILE A 654 -8.12 -5.66 -4.81
N ALA A 655 -8.63 -4.56 -4.26
CA ALA A 655 -9.99 -4.09 -4.49
C ALA A 655 -10.28 -3.83 -5.98
N GLN A 656 -9.36 -3.15 -6.68
CA GLN A 656 -9.46 -2.90 -8.12
C GLN A 656 -9.50 -4.20 -8.93
N HIS A 657 -8.63 -5.16 -8.61
CA HIS A 657 -8.62 -6.47 -9.27
C HIS A 657 -9.91 -7.26 -8.98
N LEU A 658 -10.43 -7.27 -7.76
CA LEU A 658 -11.69 -7.94 -7.43
C LEU A 658 -12.87 -7.31 -8.18
N ARG A 659 -12.96 -5.98 -8.20
CA ARG A 659 -13.99 -5.23 -8.94
C ARG A 659 -13.92 -5.52 -10.44
N ALA A 660 -12.74 -5.44 -11.04
CA ALA A 660 -12.53 -5.78 -12.46
C ALA A 660 -12.79 -7.27 -12.75
N GLY A 661 -12.62 -8.13 -11.75
CA GLY A 661 -12.96 -9.54 -11.74
C GLY A 661 -14.46 -9.85 -11.65
N GLY A 662 -15.26 -8.88 -11.20
CA GLY A 662 -16.71 -9.03 -10.95
C GLY A 662 -17.05 -9.58 -9.56
N ASP A 663 -16.12 -9.57 -8.61
CA ASP A 663 -16.30 -9.99 -7.22
C ASP A 663 -16.56 -8.76 -6.34
N GLU A 664 -17.76 -8.21 -6.44
CA GLU A 664 -18.13 -6.91 -5.83
C GLU A 664 -18.14 -6.97 -4.30
N THR A 665 -18.54 -8.10 -3.72
CA THR A 665 -18.61 -8.29 -2.26
C THR A 665 -17.22 -8.22 -1.63
N ARG A 666 -16.25 -9.01 -2.12
CA ARG A 666 -14.87 -8.94 -1.62
C ARG A 666 -14.23 -7.60 -1.98
N ALA A 667 -14.52 -7.03 -3.15
CA ALA A 667 -14.03 -5.71 -3.52
C ALA A 667 -14.46 -4.64 -2.51
N ALA A 668 -15.72 -4.64 -2.05
CA ALA A 668 -16.22 -3.70 -1.06
C ALA A 668 -15.42 -3.75 0.26
N GLU A 669 -15.10 -4.95 0.74
CA GLU A 669 -14.28 -5.14 1.96
C GLU A 669 -12.87 -4.57 1.78
N PHE A 670 -12.23 -4.83 0.63
CA PHE A 670 -10.90 -4.32 0.34
C PHE A 670 -10.88 -2.82 0.07
N TYR A 671 -11.93 -2.24 -0.53
CA TYR A 671 -12.07 -0.80 -0.66
C TYR A 671 -12.22 -0.12 0.70
N LYS A 672 -13.01 -0.71 1.62
CA LYS A 672 -13.10 -0.20 3.00
C LYS A 672 -11.72 -0.22 3.66
N ARG A 673 -11.00 -1.34 3.54
CA ARG A 673 -9.63 -1.48 4.08
C ARG A 673 -8.63 -0.51 3.46
N ALA A 674 -8.73 -0.27 2.15
CA ALA A 674 -7.92 0.70 1.44
C ALA A 674 -8.21 2.13 1.93
N GLY A 675 -9.47 2.45 2.21
CA GLY A 675 -9.88 3.71 2.81
C GLY A 675 -9.32 3.90 4.23
N ASP A 676 -9.34 2.86 5.06
CA ASP A 676 -8.75 2.89 6.40
C ASP A 676 -7.23 3.14 6.33
N TYR A 677 -6.55 2.42 5.42
CA TYR A 677 -5.12 2.61 5.19
C TYR A 677 -4.80 4.02 4.67
N ALA A 678 -5.53 4.51 3.66
CA ALA A 678 -5.39 5.86 3.12
C ALA A 678 -5.55 6.93 4.21
N ARG A 679 -6.57 6.80 5.07
CA ARG A 679 -6.76 7.66 6.25
C ARG A 679 -5.55 7.59 7.20
N SER A 680 -5.01 6.39 7.46
CA SER A 680 -3.86 6.20 8.36
C SER A 680 -2.55 6.85 7.88
N VAL A 681 -2.42 7.04 6.56
CA VAL A 681 -1.30 7.74 5.91
C VAL A 681 -1.65 9.18 5.51
N PHE A 682 -2.78 9.71 5.98
CA PHE A 682 -3.28 11.06 5.74
C PHE A 682 -3.64 11.39 4.27
N ALA A 683 -3.83 10.37 3.44
CA ALA A 683 -4.38 10.51 2.10
C ALA A 683 -5.91 10.62 2.16
N ASN A 684 -6.40 11.73 2.72
CA ASN A 684 -7.82 11.91 3.06
C ASN A 684 -8.75 11.85 1.84
N ARG A 685 -8.31 12.34 0.67
CA ARG A 685 -9.13 12.28 -0.55
C ARG A 685 -9.19 10.86 -1.12
N ASP A 686 -8.07 10.15 -1.17
CA ASP A 686 -8.07 8.72 -1.52
C ASP A 686 -8.93 7.91 -0.53
N ALA A 687 -8.94 8.26 0.76
CA ALA A 687 -9.82 7.64 1.74
C ALA A 687 -11.30 7.85 1.37
N VAL A 688 -11.71 9.07 1.05
CA VAL A 688 -13.08 9.37 0.58
C VAL A 688 -13.43 8.56 -0.66
N GLU A 689 -12.56 8.49 -1.66
CA GLU A 689 -12.78 7.72 -2.89
C GLU A 689 -12.96 6.23 -2.60
N ASN A 690 -12.06 5.63 -1.83
CA ASN A 690 -12.11 4.22 -1.48
C ASN A 690 -13.35 3.86 -0.62
N TYR A 691 -13.71 4.68 0.37
CA TYR A 691 -14.95 4.47 1.14
C TYR A 691 -16.20 4.63 0.27
N SER A 692 -16.19 5.58 -0.68
CA SER A 692 -17.29 5.77 -1.61
C SER A 692 -17.46 4.58 -2.56
N ASP A 693 -16.35 4.00 -3.04
CA ASP A 693 -16.36 2.77 -3.83
C ASP A 693 -16.87 1.57 -3.00
N ALA A 694 -16.48 1.45 -1.73
CA ALA A 694 -17.02 0.42 -0.82
C ALA A 694 -18.55 0.56 -0.62
N LEU A 695 -19.04 1.78 -0.44
CA LEU A 695 -20.48 2.08 -0.36
C LEU A 695 -21.21 1.72 -1.66
N ALA A 696 -20.65 2.10 -2.80
CA ALA A 696 -21.25 1.84 -4.12
C ALA A 696 -21.38 0.34 -4.41
N LEU A 697 -20.50 -0.49 -3.83
CA LEU A 697 -20.51 -1.95 -3.94
C LEU A 697 -21.30 -2.65 -2.82
N GLY A 698 -21.97 -1.89 -1.94
CA GLY A 698 -22.90 -2.44 -0.94
C GLY A 698 -22.25 -2.96 0.34
N PHE A 699 -21.15 -2.34 0.81
CA PHE A 699 -20.56 -2.67 2.10
C PHE A 699 -21.60 -2.57 3.25
N PRO A 700 -21.70 -3.57 4.16
CA PRO A 700 -22.81 -3.66 5.13
C PRO A 700 -22.95 -2.49 6.11
N ASP A 701 -21.84 -1.87 6.54
CA ASP A 701 -21.86 -0.79 7.54
C ASP A 701 -21.79 0.59 6.87
N ALA A 702 -22.90 0.98 6.25
CA ALA A 702 -23.01 2.28 5.59
C ALA A 702 -22.88 3.46 6.55
N ALA A 703 -23.33 3.30 7.81
CA ALA A 703 -23.20 4.34 8.84
C ALA A 703 -21.72 4.66 9.11
N ALA A 704 -20.91 3.65 9.40
CA ALA A 704 -19.49 3.85 9.65
C ALA A 704 -18.76 4.43 8.44
N LEU A 705 -19.07 3.99 7.22
CA LEU A 705 -18.46 4.53 6.01
C LEU A 705 -18.81 6.00 5.79
N HIS A 706 -20.07 6.40 5.93
CA HIS A 706 -20.46 7.80 5.83
C HIS A 706 -19.83 8.66 6.94
N THR A 707 -19.70 8.12 8.16
CA THR A 707 -18.96 8.78 9.24
C THR A 707 -17.49 8.99 8.87
N ASN A 708 -16.82 7.98 8.32
CA ASN A 708 -15.41 8.07 7.91
C ASN A 708 -15.20 9.03 6.73
N ILE A 709 -16.12 9.05 5.76
CA ILE A 709 -16.12 10.02 4.66
C ILE A 709 -16.27 11.44 5.22
N GLY A 710 -17.21 11.65 6.15
CA GLY A 710 -17.42 12.93 6.80
C GLY A 710 -16.18 13.40 7.58
N ASP A 711 -15.51 12.50 8.29
CA ASP A 711 -14.26 12.80 9.01
C ASP A 711 -13.17 13.29 8.04
N ALA A 712 -12.95 12.55 6.95
CA ALA A 712 -11.95 12.90 5.94
C ALA A 712 -12.29 14.21 5.21
N GLN A 713 -13.56 14.44 4.84
CA GLN A 713 -14.03 15.70 4.24
C GLN A 713 -13.87 16.88 5.21
N THR A 714 -14.07 16.67 6.51
CA THR A 714 -13.84 17.70 7.53
C THR A 714 -12.37 18.11 7.56
N LEU A 715 -11.44 17.15 7.43
CA LEU A 715 -10.00 17.41 7.35
C LEU A 715 -9.60 18.12 6.04
N LEU A 716 -10.27 17.80 4.93
CA LEU A 716 -10.08 18.47 3.64
C LEU A 716 -10.69 19.89 3.59
N GLY A 717 -11.47 20.29 4.60
CA GLY A 717 -12.19 21.58 4.60
C GLY A 717 -13.46 21.58 3.73
N GLU A 718 -13.91 20.42 3.27
CA GLU A 718 -15.10 20.22 2.45
C GLU A 718 -16.36 20.14 3.34
N TYR A 719 -16.62 21.20 4.11
CA TYR A 719 -17.60 21.17 5.20
C TYR A 719 -19.04 20.88 4.78
N ASP A 720 -19.49 21.35 3.61
CA ASP A 720 -20.84 21.04 3.11
C ASP A 720 -21.00 19.54 2.80
N ALA A 721 -19.98 18.94 2.19
CA ALA A 721 -19.97 17.51 1.90
C ALA A 721 -19.87 16.69 3.19
N ALA A 722 -19.05 17.13 4.15
CA ALA A 722 -18.91 16.48 5.44
C ALA A 722 -20.24 16.44 6.21
N LEU A 723 -20.98 17.56 6.24
CA LEU A 723 -22.30 17.62 6.87
C LEU A 723 -23.29 16.66 6.21
N ALA A 724 -23.35 16.61 4.87
CA ALA A 724 -24.22 15.68 4.15
C ALA A 724 -23.88 14.20 4.46
N SER A 725 -22.58 13.89 4.60
CA SER A 725 -22.12 12.56 5.00
C SER A 725 -22.55 12.21 6.43
N TYR A 726 -22.40 13.14 7.39
CA TYR A 726 -22.84 12.90 8.77
C TYR A 726 -24.37 12.82 8.90
N GLU A 727 -25.13 13.62 8.16
CA GLU A 727 -26.60 13.51 8.11
C GLU A 727 -27.04 12.13 7.60
N THR A 728 -26.37 11.64 6.55
CA THR A 728 -26.63 10.30 6.00
C THR A 728 -26.27 9.22 7.03
N SER A 729 -25.13 9.35 7.70
CA SER A 729 -24.72 8.44 8.78
C SER A 729 -25.72 8.42 9.94
N ALA A 730 -26.23 9.59 10.35
CA ALA A 730 -27.28 9.70 11.37
C ALA A 730 -28.57 9.00 10.94
N ALA A 731 -28.94 9.08 9.66
CA ALA A 731 -30.11 8.38 9.13
C ALA A 731 -29.96 6.84 9.18
N PHE A 732 -28.73 6.33 9.13
CA PHE A 732 -28.39 4.92 9.34
C PHE A 732 -28.19 4.54 10.82
N GLY A 733 -28.30 5.49 11.76
CA GLY A 733 -28.30 5.23 13.20
C GLY A 733 -26.98 5.49 13.93
N ALA A 734 -26.03 6.22 13.34
CA ALA A 734 -24.79 6.59 14.04
C ALA A 734 -25.05 7.55 15.21
N GLU A 735 -24.65 7.14 16.41
CA GLU A 735 -24.90 7.90 17.65
C GLU A 735 -24.00 9.14 17.80
N ASP A 736 -22.83 9.16 17.15
CA ASP A 736 -21.85 10.24 17.24
C ASP A 736 -22.02 11.35 16.18
N ALA A 737 -22.94 11.16 15.22
CA ALA A 737 -23.13 12.07 14.10
C ALA A 737 -23.48 13.50 14.53
N ASP A 738 -24.33 13.68 15.56
CA ASP A 738 -24.66 14.99 16.12
C ASP A 738 -23.42 15.70 16.68
N ALA A 739 -22.55 15.00 17.40
CA ALA A 739 -21.31 15.57 17.92
C ALA A 739 -20.37 16.00 16.79
N LYS A 740 -20.29 15.22 15.71
CA LYS A 740 -19.46 15.53 14.54
C LYS A 740 -19.99 16.71 13.73
N MET A 741 -21.29 16.75 13.44
CA MET A 741 -21.95 17.91 12.81
C MET A 741 -21.76 19.19 13.63
N ALA A 742 -21.93 19.11 14.95
CA ALA A 742 -21.69 20.25 15.83
C ALA A 742 -20.27 20.82 15.69
N ARG A 743 -19.24 19.96 15.65
CA ARG A 743 -17.85 20.39 15.47
C ARG A 743 -17.61 21.08 14.13
N VAL A 744 -18.29 20.65 13.05
CA VAL A 744 -18.24 21.35 11.76
C VAL A 744 -18.93 22.71 11.84
N TYR A 745 -20.11 22.80 12.47
CA TYR A 745 -20.81 24.07 12.65
C TYR A 745 -20.03 25.06 13.53
N LEU A 746 -19.34 24.58 14.57
CA LEU A 746 -18.42 25.42 15.37
C LEU A 746 -17.32 26.04 14.50
N ARG A 747 -16.72 25.26 13.59
CA ARG A 747 -15.70 25.77 12.64
C ARG A 747 -16.26 26.78 11.65
N ARG A 748 -17.54 26.66 11.28
CA ARG A 748 -18.21 27.59 10.37
C ARG A 748 -18.73 28.86 11.04
N GLY A 749 -18.72 28.92 12.38
CA GLY A 749 -19.35 30.00 13.14
C GLY A 749 -20.88 29.88 13.25
N GLU A 750 -21.47 28.75 12.87
CA GLU A 750 -22.93 28.54 12.90
C GLU A 750 -23.40 28.10 14.30
N TRP A 751 -23.22 28.98 15.29
CA TRP A 751 -23.32 28.68 16.72
C TRP A 751 -24.67 28.10 17.18
N GLU A 752 -25.78 28.59 16.63
CA GLU A 752 -27.12 28.08 16.99
C GLU A 752 -27.31 26.62 16.57
N ARG A 753 -26.81 26.26 15.38
CA ARG A 753 -26.86 24.89 14.87
C ARG A 753 -25.93 24.00 15.69
N ALA A 754 -24.70 24.46 15.93
CA ALA A 754 -23.76 23.76 16.80
C ALA A 754 -24.36 23.45 18.18
N ALA A 755 -24.93 24.46 18.86
CA ALA A 755 -25.54 24.28 20.18
C ALA A 755 -26.70 23.27 20.17
N ARG A 756 -27.52 23.25 19.12
CA ARG A 756 -28.62 22.29 18.97
C ARG A 756 -28.12 20.85 18.84
N HIS A 757 -27.14 20.63 17.96
CA HIS A 757 -26.55 19.30 17.76
C HIS A 757 -25.80 18.82 19.02
N LEU A 758 -25.08 19.69 19.73
CA LEU A 758 -24.43 19.35 21.00
C LEU A 758 -25.44 18.93 22.08
N GLN A 759 -26.59 19.61 22.15
CA GLN A 759 -27.68 19.23 23.07
C GLN A 759 -28.28 17.86 22.73
N ASN A 760 -28.39 17.52 21.44
CA ASN A 760 -28.83 16.20 21.02
C ASN A 760 -27.79 15.13 21.38
N ALA A 761 -26.52 15.35 21.04
CA ALA A 761 -25.42 14.43 21.40
C ALA A 761 -25.38 14.16 22.91
N LEU A 762 -25.55 15.18 23.75
CA LEU A 762 -25.60 15.07 25.21
C LEU A 762 -26.80 14.25 25.74
N ARG A 763 -27.86 14.07 24.96
CA ARG A 763 -29.02 13.23 25.35
C ARG A 763 -28.80 11.75 25.02
N VAL A 764 -27.93 11.46 24.07
CA VAL A 764 -27.69 10.10 23.55
C VAL A 764 -26.46 9.46 24.21
N THR A 765 -25.43 10.26 24.53
CA THR A 765 -24.21 9.72 25.12
C THR A 765 -24.29 9.56 26.64
N ASP A 766 -23.98 8.36 27.13
CA ASP A 766 -23.83 8.05 28.56
C ASP A 766 -22.37 8.14 29.04
N ASP A 767 -21.41 8.33 28.14
CA ASP A 767 -20.00 8.40 28.50
C ASP A 767 -19.65 9.75 29.15
N ALA A 768 -19.24 9.71 30.42
CA ALA A 768 -18.92 10.91 31.18
C ALA A 768 -17.72 11.69 30.61
N GLY A 769 -16.77 11.02 29.94
CA GLY A 769 -15.64 11.68 29.28
C GLY A 769 -16.11 12.51 28.08
N ALA A 770 -16.87 11.88 27.17
CA ALA A 770 -17.46 12.49 26.00
C ALA A 770 -18.44 13.61 26.36
N GLN A 771 -19.28 13.41 27.38
CA GLN A 771 -20.14 14.47 27.91
C GLN A 771 -19.33 15.70 28.37
N ALA A 772 -18.14 15.51 28.95
CA ALA A 772 -17.30 16.62 29.39
C ALA A 772 -16.79 17.44 28.19
N GLU A 773 -16.38 16.79 27.11
CA GLU A 773 -16.01 17.47 25.85
C GLU A 773 -17.21 18.23 25.27
N LEU A 774 -18.38 17.58 25.18
CA LEU A 774 -19.60 18.18 24.62
C LEU A 774 -20.08 19.38 25.45
N TYR A 775 -19.94 19.36 26.78
CA TYR A 775 -20.25 20.51 27.62
C TYR A 775 -19.27 21.68 27.42
N ALA A 776 -17.99 21.40 27.13
CA ALA A 776 -17.01 22.44 26.82
C ALA A 776 -17.31 23.08 25.45
N ASP A 777 -17.59 22.27 24.44
CA ASP A 777 -18.00 22.71 23.10
C ASP A 777 -19.32 23.52 23.16
N LEU A 778 -20.28 23.09 24.00
CA LEU A 778 -21.56 23.79 24.18
C LEU A 778 -21.36 25.13 24.89
N ALA A 779 -20.45 25.19 25.87
CA ALA A 779 -20.09 26.43 26.54
C ALA A 779 -19.50 27.45 25.54
N LEU A 780 -18.65 27.01 24.61
CA LEU A 780 -18.11 27.85 23.55
C LEU A 780 -19.23 28.38 22.63
N ALA A 781 -20.11 27.52 22.13
CA ALA A 781 -21.24 27.94 21.30
C ALA A 781 -22.15 28.95 22.02
N GLN A 782 -22.44 28.71 23.29
CA GLN A 782 -23.28 29.61 24.10
C GLN A 782 -22.61 30.95 24.37
N HIS A 783 -21.29 30.97 24.60
CA HIS A 783 -20.53 32.21 24.75
C HIS A 783 -20.61 33.07 23.49
N GLN A 784 -20.43 32.47 22.32
CA GLN A 784 -20.51 33.16 21.03
C GLN A 784 -21.93 33.66 20.71
N LEU A 785 -22.96 33.04 21.30
CA LEU A 785 -24.36 33.50 21.28
C LEU A 785 -24.65 34.56 22.37
N HIS A 786 -23.64 35.03 23.11
CA HIS A 786 -23.76 35.97 24.23
C HIS A 786 -24.62 35.45 25.41
N HIS A 787 -24.70 34.13 25.58
CA HIS A 787 -25.36 33.46 26.71
C HIS A 787 -24.37 33.07 27.81
N ASP A 788 -23.57 34.04 28.29
CA ASP A 788 -22.40 33.79 29.17
C ASP A 788 -22.74 33.09 30.50
N ALA A 789 -23.93 33.32 31.05
CA ALA A 789 -24.36 32.66 32.29
C ALA A 789 -24.54 31.15 32.09
N ASP A 790 -25.14 30.75 30.96
CA ASP A 790 -25.29 29.35 30.60
C ASP A 790 -23.94 28.75 30.20
N ALA A 791 -23.13 29.47 29.42
CA ALA A 791 -21.78 29.06 29.05
C ALA A 791 -20.93 28.73 30.29
N LEU A 792 -20.93 29.60 31.31
CA LEU A 792 -20.20 29.38 32.56
C LEU A 792 -20.72 28.15 33.32
N LYS A 793 -22.04 27.92 33.31
CA LYS A 793 -22.65 26.74 33.92
C LYS A 793 -22.18 25.46 33.21
N GLN A 794 -22.18 25.43 31.88
CA GLN A 794 -21.72 24.26 31.12
C GLN A 794 -20.21 24.06 31.25
N ALA A 795 -19.40 25.12 31.19
CA ALA A 795 -17.95 25.07 31.37
C ALA A 795 -17.54 24.49 32.74
N ARG A 796 -18.23 24.90 33.82
CA ARG A 796 -18.00 24.32 35.17
C ARG A 796 -18.42 22.86 35.25
N ARG A 797 -19.49 22.47 34.53
CA ARG A 797 -19.93 21.08 34.44
C ARG A 797 -18.91 20.22 33.69
N ALA A 798 -18.41 20.72 32.56
CA ALA A 798 -17.32 20.11 31.80
C ALA A 798 -16.09 19.87 32.69
N LEU A 799 -15.61 20.91 33.39
CA LEU A 799 -14.45 20.81 34.28
C LEU A 799 -14.64 19.76 35.38
N LYS A 800 -15.79 19.79 36.09
CA LYS A 800 -16.08 18.84 37.17
C LYS A 800 -16.11 17.40 36.66
N LEU A 801 -16.71 17.19 35.48
CA LEU A 801 -16.84 15.87 34.90
C LEU A 801 -15.48 15.34 34.40
N ALA A 802 -14.72 16.18 33.69
CA ALA A 802 -13.38 15.87 33.22
C ALA A 802 -12.40 15.56 34.37
N GLN A 803 -12.51 16.26 35.51
CA GLN A 803 -11.73 15.96 36.72
C GLN A 803 -12.10 14.59 37.31
N LYS A 804 -13.40 14.26 37.33
CA LYS A 804 -13.88 12.98 37.86
C LYS A 804 -13.43 11.80 37.01
N THR A 805 -13.44 11.95 35.69
CA THR A 805 -13.05 10.90 34.73
C THR A 805 -11.56 10.90 34.40
N GLN A 806 -10.81 11.89 34.87
CA GLN A 806 -9.41 12.12 34.49
C GLN A 806 -9.21 12.23 32.97
N ALA A 807 -10.23 12.70 32.25
CA ALA A 807 -10.18 12.93 30.82
C ALA A 807 -9.35 14.18 30.52
N GLU A 808 -8.04 14.02 30.34
CA GLU A 808 -7.10 15.14 30.20
C GLU A 808 -7.40 16.08 29.01
N ARG A 809 -7.96 15.56 27.91
CA ARG A 809 -8.38 16.39 26.76
C ARG A 809 -9.55 17.29 27.12
N ALA A 810 -10.60 16.72 27.71
CA ALA A 810 -11.74 17.49 28.22
C ALA A 810 -11.33 18.49 29.32
N LEU A 811 -10.32 18.15 30.15
CA LEU A 811 -9.76 19.08 31.14
C LEU A 811 -9.12 20.30 30.47
N ALA A 812 -8.33 20.10 29.42
CA ALA A 812 -7.73 21.20 28.66
C ALA A 812 -8.82 22.09 28.04
N GLN A 813 -9.81 21.50 27.36
CA GLN A 813 -10.92 22.23 26.76
C GLN A 813 -11.75 23.01 27.79
N ALA A 814 -12.09 22.40 28.92
CA ALA A 814 -12.84 23.04 29.99
C ALA A 814 -12.07 24.23 30.59
N HIS A 815 -10.75 24.08 30.79
CA HIS A 815 -9.90 25.18 31.21
C HIS A 815 -9.80 26.28 30.14
N ASN A 816 -9.72 25.94 28.85
CA ASN A 816 -9.72 26.91 27.76
C ASN A 816 -10.96 27.82 27.81
N ILE A 817 -12.15 27.21 27.83
CA ILE A 817 -13.42 27.98 27.82
C ILE A 817 -13.66 28.75 29.11
N LEU A 818 -13.23 28.24 30.28
CA LEU A 818 -13.27 29.02 31.52
C LEU A 818 -12.34 30.23 31.48
N GLY A 819 -11.19 30.10 30.82
CA GLY A 819 -10.26 31.19 30.57
C GLY A 819 -10.86 32.29 29.69
N ILE A 820 -11.49 31.91 28.58
CA ILE A 820 -12.24 32.81 27.70
C ILE A 820 -13.32 33.57 28.49
N LEU A 821 -14.18 32.84 29.22
CA LEU A 821 -15.27 33.44 30.00
C LEU A 821 -14.78 34.34 31.15
N ALA A 822 -13.61 34.07 31.74
CA ALA A 822 -12.99 34.95 32.73
C ALA A 822 -12.48 36.25 32.09
N ARG A 823 -11.87 36.16 30.90
CA ARG A 823 -11.43 37.32 30.12
C ARG A 823 -12.60 38.25 29.77
N THR A 824 -13.71 37.71 29.26
CA THR A 824 -14.93 38.49 28.94
C THR A 824 -15.49 39.24 30.16
N ARG A 825 -15.33 38.67 31.37
CA ARG A 825 -15.75 39.28 32.64
C ARG A 825 -14.71 40.24 33.25
N GLY A 826 -13.54 40.41 32.62
CA GLY A 826 -12.44 41.24 33.13
C GLY A 826 -11.64 40.62 34.28
N GLU A 827 -11.81 39.31 34.53
CA GLU A 827 -11.12 38.56 35.57
C GLU A 827 -9.74 38.07 35.06
N TRP A 828 -8.81 39.00 34.83
CA TRP A 828 -7.56 38.72 34.10
C TRP A 828 -6.66 37.66 34.76
N ASP A 829 -6.61 37.61 36.09
CA ASP A 829 -5.80 36.62 36.82
C ASP A 829 -6.37 35.20 36.67
N ASP A 830 -7.69 35.05 36.79
CA ASP A 830 -8.37 33.76 36.61
C ASP A 830 -8.31 33.31 35.14
N ALA A 831 -8.43 34.25 34.20
CA ALA A 831 -8.25 33.98 32.77
C ALA A 831 -6.86 33.38 32.50
N ARG A 832 -5.80 34.05 32.96
CA ARG A 832 -4.42 33.55 32.81
C ARG A 832 -4.25 32.17 33.45
N LYS A 833 -4.69 32.00 34.68
CA LYS A 833 -4.57 30.72 35.42
C LYS A 833 -5.22 29.56 34.67
N HIS A 834 -6.42 29.76 34.15
CA HIS A 834 -7.13 28.73 33.40
C HIS A 834 -6.48 28.45 32.04
N LEU A 835 -6.08 29.47 31.28
CA LEU A 835 -5.42 29.28 29.99
C LEU A 835 -4.03 28.66 30.12
N GLU A 836 -3.26 28.98 31.15
CA GLU A 836 -1.97 28.31 31.43
C GLU A 836 -2.16 26.83 31.80
N ALA A 837 -3.21 26.50 32.56
CA ALA A 837 -3.55 25.10 32.85
C ALA A 837 -3.95 24.35 31.57
N SER A 838 -4.76 24.96 30.71
CA SER A 838 -5.10 24.42 29.38
C SER A 838 -3.84 24.18 28.54
N ARG A 839 -2.96 25.18 28.47
CA ARG A 839 -1.68 25.11 27.74
C ARG A 839 -0.82 23.95 28.23
N ALA A 840 -0.60 23.84 29.54
CA ALA A 840 0.25 22.80 30.11
C ALA A 840 -0.29 21.38 29.89
N LEU A 841 -1.62 21.21 29.98
CA LEU A 841 -2.28 19.94 29.67
C LEU A 841 -2.17 19.59 28.19
N ALA A 842 -2.39 20.56 27.31
CA ALA A 842 -2.28 20.36 25.86
C ALA A 842 -0.83 20.04 25.44
N GLU A 843 0.15 20.74 25.99
CA GLU A 843 1.59 20.50 25.75
C GLU A 843 2.00 19.10 26.22
N LYS A 844 1.61 18.69 27.43
CA LYS A 844 1.89 17.35 27.97
C LYS A 844 1.36 16.23 27.06
N ARG A 845 0.23 16.46 26.39
CA ARG A 845 -0.42 15.50 25.50
C ARG A 845 0.04 15.59 24.05
N ASN A 846 0.87 16.57 23.71
CA ASN A 846 1.15 16.96 22.32
C ASN A 846 -0.13 17.30 21.52
N ASP A 847 -1.19 17.79 22.16
CA ASP A 847 -2.39 18.27 21.48
C ASP A 847 -2.12 19.67 20.90
N VAL A 848 -1.55 19.71 19.69
CA VAL A 848 -1.14 20.96 19.03
C VAL A 848 -2.33 21.92 18.86
N GLY A 849 -3.51 21.38 18.58
CA GLY A 849 -4.72 22.17 18.39
C GLY A 849 -5.13 22.88 19.68
N ALA A 850 -5.25 22.15 20.79
CA ALA A 850 -5.58 22.76 22.08
C ALA A 850 -4.46 23.69 22.58
N HIS A 851 -3.19 23.37 22.30
CA HIS A 851 -2.05 24.19 22.68
C HIS A 851 -2.07 25.54 21.94
N ALA A 852 -2.25 25.53 20.62
CA ALA A 852 -2.35 26.76 19.84
C ALA A 852 -3.55 27.62 20.26
N ALA A 853 -4.69 27.00 20.55
CA ALA A 853 -5.88 27.69 21.07
C ALA A 853 -5.58 28.40 22.40
N ALA A 854 -4.98 27.69 23.37
CA ALA A 854 -4.61 28.27 24.66
C ALA A 854 -3.61 29.43 24.53
N LEU A 855 -2.61 29.31 23.65
CA LEU A 855 -1.64 30.38 23.37
C LEU A 855 -2.32 31.60 22.73
N ASN A 856 -3.20 31.38 21.75
CA ASN A 856 -3.94 32.46 21.10
C ASN A 856 -4.85 33.20 22.10
N ASN A 857 -5.56 32.46 22.95
CA ASN A 857 -6.41 33.04 24.00
C ASN A 857 -5.57 33.77 25.06
N LEU A 858 -4.34 33.31 25.37
CA LEU A 858 -3.39 34.06 26.21
C LEU A 858 -2.96 35.36 25.53
N ALA A 859 -2.69 35.34 24.21
CA ALA A 859 -2.36 36.53 23.46
C ALA A 859 -3.48 37.59 23.57
N LEU A 860 -4.75 37.18 23.44
CA LEU A 860 -5.90 38.06 23.61
C LEU A 860 -6.01 38.65 25.03
N VAL A 861 -5.68 37.88 26.07
CA VAL A 861 -5.61 38.40 27.45
C VAL A 861 -4.50 39.45 27.59
N TYR A 862 -3.32 39.21 27.01
CA TYR A 862 -2.22 40.17 27.06
C TYR A 862 -2.53 41.43 26.26
N HIS A 863 -3.17 41.31 25.09
CA HIS A 863 -3.65 42.45 24.31
C HIS A 863 -4.66 43.29 25.11
N ALA A 864 -5.67 42.66 25.71
CA ALA A 864 -6.66 43.34 26.56
C ALA A 864 -6.06 44.04 27.80
N THR A 865 -4.87 43.63 28.24
CA THR A 865 -4.13 44.25 29.35
C THR A 865 -3.01 45.21 28.89
N ASN A 866 -2.99 45.57 27.60
CA ASN A 866 -2.00 46.45 26.95
C ASN A 866 -0.54 45.94 27.02
N ALA A 867 -0.35 44.62 27.07
CA ALA A 867 0.95 43.96 27.04
C ALA A 867 1.26 43.43 25.62
N GLU A 868 1.30 44.33 24.64
CA GLU A 868 1.34 44.01 23.20
C GLU A 868 2.53 43.13 22.78
N GLU A 869 3.72 43.36 23.33
CA GLU A 869 4.89 42.53 23.00
C GLU A 869 4.70 41.07 23.42
N ARG A 870 4.07 40.83 24.58
CA ARG A 870 3.72 39.47 25.02
C ARG A 870 2.60 38.89 24.18
N ALA A 871 1.58 39.68 23.84
CA ALA A 871 0.51 39.22 22.97
C ALA A 871 1.06 38.74 21.62
N LEU A 872 1.99 39.51 21.04
CA LEU A 872 2.67 39.18 19.80
C LEU A 872 3.49 37.87 19.93
N GLU A 873 4.26 37.70 21.02
CA GLU A 873 5.02 36.46 21.27
C GLU A 873 4.10 35.22 21.30
N PHE A 874 3.00 35.28 22.04
CA PHE A 874 2.05 34.18 22.15
C PHE A 874 1.34 33.88 20.83
N ALA A 875 0.90 34.91 20.10
CA ALA A 875 0.26 34.76 18.79
C ALA A 875 1.23 34.19 17.73
N GLN A 876 2.49 34.62 17.72
CA GLN A 876 3.52 34.08 16.83
C GLN A 876 3.82 32.61 17.14
N ARG A 877 3.95 32.23 18.42
CA ARG A 877 4.13 30.82 18.81
C ARG A 877 2.92 29.97 18.44
N ALA A 878 1.71 30.49 18.62
CA ALA A 878 0.49 29.82 18.17
C ALA A 878 0.50 29.63 16.65
N LEU A 879 0.87 30.67 15.88
CA LEU A 879 0.99 30.61 14.43
C LEU A 879 2.04 29.58 13.99
N GLU A 880 3.19 29.56 14.64
CA GLU A 880 4.24 28.58 14.38
C GLU A 880 3.69 27.16 14.59
N LEU A 881 3.02 26.90 15.71
CA LEU A 881 2.44 25.58 15.98
C LEU A 881 1.42 25.16 14.91
N VAL A 882 0.45 26.02 14.56
CA VAL A 882 -0.57 25.65 13.55
C VAL A 882 0.00 25.56 12.15
N THR A 883 1.04 26.34 11.84
CA THR A 883 1.76 26.27 10.55
C THR A 883 2.51 24.95 10.42
N HIS A 884 3.22 24.54 11.48
CA HIS A 884 3.88 23.23 11.53
C HIS A 884 2.85 22.09 11.52
N ALA A 885 1.65 22.31 12.05
CA ALA A 885 0.55 21.37 12.02
C ALA A 885 -0.28 21.40 10.72
N GLY A 886 -0.03 22.34 9.81
CA GLY A 886 -0.82 22.44 8.57
C GLY A 886 -2.32 22.73 8.77
N ASP A 887 -2.76 23.20 9.94
CA ASP A 887 -4.15 23.63 10.15
C ASP A 887 -4.35 25.00 9.48
N ARG A 888 -4.64 24.96 8.17
CA ARG A 888 -4.80 26.15 7.32
C ARG A 888 -5.88 27.09 7.85
N HIS A 889 -6.95 26.55 8.42
CA HIS A 889 -8.05 27.34 8.97
C HIS A 889 -7.56 28.19 10.15
N ARG A 890 -6.92 27.56 11.15
CA ARG A 890 -6.39 28.30 12.31
C ARG A 890 -5.18 29.16 11.94
N GLN A 891 -4.41 28.76 10.93
CA GLN A 891 -3.33 29.57 10.37
C GLN A 891 -3.86 30.91 9.82
N ALA A 892 -4.94 30.88 9.05
CA ALA A 892 -5.57 32.09 8.52
C ALA A 892 -6.09 32.99 9.64
N ALA A 893 -6.76 32.40 10.65
CA ALA A 893 -7.27 33.12 11.80
C ALA A 893 -6.15 33.78 12.64
N LEU A 894 -5.03 33.07 12.86
CA LEU A 894 -3.86 33.62 13.56
C LEU A 894 -3.13 34.71 12.75
N HIS A 895 -3.11 34.61 11.42
CA HIS A 895 -2.65 35.72 10.58
C HIS A 895 -3.55 36.95 10.73
N ASN A 896 -4.88 36.76 10.84
CA ASN A 896 -5.79 37.88 11.08
C ASN A 896 -5.50 38.55 12.44
N HIS A 897 -5.41 37.76 13.51
CA HIS A 897 -5.11 38.29 14.85
C HIS A 897 -3.73 38.97 14.93
N LEU A 898 -2.70 38.43 14.26
CA LEU A 898 -1.40 39.11 14.15
C LEU A 898 -1.51 40.45 13.41
N ALA A 899 -2.41 40.57 12.43
CA ALA A 899 -2.65 41.84 11.75
C ALA A 899 -3.17 42.90 12.73
N ASP A 900 -4.09 42.53 13.63
CA ASP A 900 -4.64 43.42 14.64
C ASP A 900 -3.57 43.84 15.67
N LEU A 901 -2.75 42.89 16.15
CA LEU A 901 -1.64 43.19 17.06
C LEU A 901 -0.59 44.11 16.43
N TYR A 902 -0.23 43.89 15.15
CA TYR A 902 0.68 44.79 14.46
C TYR A 902 0.06 46.17 14.24
N HIS A 903 -1.23 46.26 13.96
CA HIS A 903 -1.93 47.54 13.85
C HIS A 903 -1.94 48.30 15.19
N ALA A 904 -2.22 47.62 16.31
CA ALA A 904 -2.14 48.19 17.65
C ALA A 904 -0.74 48.73 18.01
N LEU A 905 0.32 48.08 17.49
CA LEU A 905 1.71 48.52 17.61
C LEU A 905 2.11 49.63 16.59
N GLY A 906 1.20 50.08 15.74
CA GLY A 906 1.47 51.08 14.68
C GLY A 906 2.29 50.56 13.50
N ARG A 907 2.40 49.24 13.34
CA ARG A 907 3.17 48.56 12.29
C ARG A 907 2.29 48.21 11.09
N GLU A 908 1.80 49.23 10.39
CA GLU A 908 0.80 49.10 9.31
C GLU A 908 1.23 48.19 8.15
N ALA A 909 2.52 48.22 7.78
CA ALA A 909 3.03 47.39 6.70
C ALA A 909 2.99 45.89 7.04
N ASP A 910 3.39 45.54 8.27
CA ASP A 910 3.36 44.17 8.77
C ASP A 910 1.91 43.68 8.93
N SER A 911 1.03 44.53 9.45
CA SER A 911 -0.41 44.24 9.56
C SER A 911 -1.02 43.89 8.20
N MET A 912 -0.78 44.74 7.19
CA MET A 912 -1.26 44.52 5.82
C MET A 912 -0.70 43.23 5.19
N GLU A 913 0.54 42.86 5.51
CA GLU A 913 1.12 41.60 5.05
C GLU A 913 0.40 40.39 5.66
N GLN A 914 0.15 40.40 6.97
CA GLN A 914 -0.56 39.30 7.64
C GLN A 914 -2.00 39.18 7.13
N LEU A 915 -2.71 40.29 6.93
CA LEU A 915 -4.08 40.30 6.39
C LEU A 915 -4.14 39.66 4.99
N LYS A 916 -3.19 39.98 4.11
CA LYS A 916 -3.10 39.36 2.77
C LYS A 916 -2.88 37.85 2.85
N ARG A 917 -2.07 37.38 3.80
CA ARG A 917 -1.86 35.95 4.03
C ARG A 917 -3.13 35.27 4.52
N ALA A 918 -3.85 35.88 5.48
CA ALA A 918 -5.13 35.36 5.98
C ALA A 918 -6.15 35.21 4.85
N VAL A 919 -6.36 36.25 4.04
CA VAL A 919 -7.30 36.23 2.91
C VAL A 919 -6.93 35.19 1.86
N ALA A 920 -5.64 35.07 1.51
CA ALA A 920 -5.18 34.07 0.55
C ALA A 920 -5.49 32.65 1.05
N ILE A 921 -5.20 32.34 2.32
CA ILE A 921 -5.47 31.02 2.89
C ILE A 921 -6.97 30.77 2.99
N TYR A 922 -7.77 31.73 3.46
CA TYR A 922 -9.22 31.55 3.51
C TYR A 922 -9.85 31.37 2.12
N SER A 923 -9.29 31.96 1.07
CA SER A 923 -9.78 31.74 -0.30
C SER A 923 -9.54 30.31 -0.82
N GLU A 924 -8.67 29.55 -0.16
CA GLU A 924 -8.41 28.13 -0.42
C GLU A 924 -9.31 27.20 0.42
N ILE A 925 -10.00 27.74 1.45
CA ILE A 925 -10.81 26.98 2.42
C ILE A 925 -12.29 27.29 2.20
N GLY A 926 -13.06 26.27 1.81
CA GLY A 926 -14.51 26.35 1.73
C GLY A 926 -15.07 26.62 0.34
N GLY A 927 -15.66 25.57 -0.24
CA GLY A 927 -16.57 25.67 -1.40
C GLY A 927 -15.94 26.14 -2.71
N PRO A 928 -16.72 26.13 -3.81
CA PRO A 928 -16.25 26.56 -5.12
C PRO A 928 -15.78 28.02 -5.08
N VAL A 929 -14.73 28.31 -5.86
CA VAL A 929 -14.15 29.65 -6.06
C VAL A 929 -15.25 30.71 -6.20
N GLY A 930 -15.41 31.56 -5.18
CA GLY A 930 -16.37 32.67 -5.17
C GLY A 930 -17.43 32.65 -4.05
N ALA A 931 -17.56 31.57 -3.27
CA ALA A 931 -18.45 31.55 -2.11
C ALA A 931 -17.81 32.26 -0.90
N TRP A 932 -18.25 33.48 -0.60
CA TRP A 932 -17.79 34.25 0.57
C TRP A 932 -18.42 33.69 1.86
N GLN A 933 -17.60 33.23 2.81
CA GLN A 933 -18.03 32.82 4.16
C GLN A 933 -17.42 33.73 5.25
N PRO A 934 -17.96 34.96 5.44
CA PRO A 934 -17.35 35.97 6.30
C PRO A 934 -17.36 35.66 7.80
N GLU A 935 -18.19 34.71 8.27
CA GLU A 935 -18.18 34.31 9.68
C GLU A 935 -16.95 33.49 10.06
N ILE A 936 -16.41 32.71 9.11
CA ILE A 936 -15.15 31.98 9.27
C ILE A 936 -13.99 32.96 9.54
N TRP A 937 -14.03 34.15 8.94
CA TRP A 937 -12.94 35.13 9.03
C TRP A 937 -12.92 35.91 10.35
N LYS A 938 -13.98 35.80 11.17
CA LYS A 938 -14.15 36.52 12.44
C LYS A 938 -13.88 35.66 13.68
N LEU A 939 -13.54 34.39 13.48
CA LEU A 939 -13.12 33.54 14.59
C LEU A 939 -11.77 34.06 15.08
N GLU A 940 -11.76 34.70 16.25
CA GLU A 940 -10.55 35.10 16.98
C GLU A 940 -10.32 34.22 18.21
N GLU A 941 -11.38 33.58 18.71
CA GLU A 941 -11.39 32.77 19.94
C GLU A 941 -11.99 31.40 19.64
N TRP A 942 -11.25 30.34 20.00
CA TRP A 942 -11.67 28.95 19.82
C TRP A 942 -11.06 28.04 20.88
#